data_AF-A0A537TM43-F1
#
_entry.id   AF-A0A537TM43-F1
#
_cell.length_a   1.000
_cell.length_b   1.000
_cell.length_c   1.000
_cell.angle_alpha   90.00
_cell.angle_beta   90.00
_cell.angle_gamma   90.00
#
_symmetry.space_group_name_H-M   'P 1'
#
loop_
_entity.id
_entity.type
_entity.pdbx_description
1 polymer ?
#
loop_
_entity_poly.entity_id
_entity_poly.type
_entity_poly.pdbx_seq_one_letter_code
_entity_poly.pdbx_strand_id
1 'polypeptide(L)'
;MAADTKQSTPNIGGNGFIWLLLAAAGTYFVAHQLPLEGSRPPTSEAIIAQRAGVQDVEARLWQDPFAAVAGVLARSPELKPENCQAAAINDGIKRHCQSPLNESALEGPLHERLLVMVAPVSGAPYSEQHESRRRTRYAILAGLNAEGFAPLDAEHVGFYWPGAATPAAAQQVQSPKVVPFEWFEPKSRRDSLPYKGVLLLWFDEDALLNAPLKQFEHFLCRSLVASRSPAPWAKATILGPSFSTTLQAMVDESSNKSRSSLCPDSARPEFYVNSATADDPTLISDYISRGPSCFRSDTCLQDFFAENGIKLYRMIATDQALAVAIRGELRLRGVDDKASHIALVSEWDTLYGRALPDSIARCFGEDERNGTSGAGCRQTDAAPFVDKPWLHRFKYLRGLDGQMPGSEAPAGGSKTSGNRQDKDAKDSTKASSDAKPQERAEGQGQFDYLRRLGDRIQQLDSDLRQKGSKGVEAVGILGSDLYDKLLVLQALRPLVPNALFFTTDLDALVLHPSALTYTRNLLVASSFGLQLRPAVQGETPPFRSSYQTAAFLATRTAIRGMAGAPAAWLKPRMFEVGSVRAVQFASPDSSHDAQFELDDTRTDNEQCQKGLECEEIHPLATAAFRNVSIPVAAAFSVLAVCAACYPLRRRVWSRFDSLMKGSNSYPELAARGLAVLIGVGVIIYAVATGIHQLWPLLARSLTQDGQPIILLNGLSLWPTTFLRALTLALCIGLIIRGYRLLNENIEKIFHDLDLMETRQRVEAEQKTLVGKIPPWIRFVSHFWYLLPSERVTTEGERVPDHMFRFWGMYIYQGYQRARFYRAAAGMVAIALLWPILTVAFGNPPVPARGSVSLVAYVIVTGALVLATWFLIFAVADTTLLTWRVIKGFRTEMGIWPQKTLQQFSDRFKLPSDVLDDWIDLVFVSKRTKCVTTFIYYPFLIIALLVVSRSRLFANYGPSVPDVITMGIALLIVSGCAVALRLSAEALRARALRRLNDRIMAARQSQDGERLAGQLELLVRRVEELRDGAFTPFSQQPLVRAMLLPLGSFGGTALLEYLLLPGLS
;
A
#
# COMPACT_ATOMS: atom_id res chain seq x y z
N MET A 1 68.50 -0.91 11.01
CA MET A 1 68.14 0.39 10.40
C MET A 1 67.34 0.12 9.14
N ALA A 2 66.13 0.69 9.06
CA ALA A 2 65.28 1.04 7.91
C ALA A 2 65.23 0.09 6.68
N ALA A 3 64.10 -0.21 6.03
CA ALA A 3 62.68 0.06 6.21
C ALA A 3 62.01 -0.75 5.07
N ASP A 4 60.95 -1.52 5.34
CA ASP A 4 59.85 -1.72 4.39
C ASP A 4 58.71 -2.54 5.03
N THR A 5 57.92 -1.84 5.84
CA THR A 5 56.54 -2.21 6.14
C THR A 5 55.63 -1.25 5.39
N LYS A 6 55.21 -1.64 4.18
CA LYS A 6 54.01 -1.11 3.54
C LYS A 6 52.95 -2.21 3.45
N GLN A 7 52.36 -2.51 4.60
CA GLN A 7 50.96 -2.91 4.66
C GLN A 7 50.11 -1.69 4.29
N SER A 8 49.62 -1.63 3.06
CA SER A 8 48.52 -0.73 2.71
C SER A 8 47.59 -1.38 1.71
N THR A 9 46.59 -2.10 2.22
CA THR A 9 45.28 -2.20 1.55
C THR A 9 44.15 -2.26 2.60
N PRO A 10 43.70 -1.12 3.16
CA PRO A 10 42.34 -1.06 3.64
C PRO A 10 41.46 -0.95 2.39
N ASN A 11 40.97 -2.08 1.89
CA ASN A 11 40.02 -2.10 0.79
C ASN A 11 38.67 -1.57 1.30
N ILE A 12 38.46 -0.27 1.11
CA ILE A 12 37.26 0.53 1.44
C ILE A 12 36.09 0.16 0.50
N GLY A 13 35.69 -1.11 0.48
CA GLY A 13 34.63 -1.61 -0.41
C GLY A 13 33.30 -1.98 0.27
N GLY A 14 33.28 -2.23 1.59
CA GLY A 14 32.15 -2.91 2.26
C GLY A 14 31.42 -2.14 3.35
N ASN A 15 32.01 -1.09 3.93
CA ASN A 15 31.41 -0.36 5.06
C ASN A 15 30.22 0.56 4.67
N GLY A 16 30.00 0.80 3.37
CA GLY A 16 28.89 1.64 2.89
C GLY A 16 27.50 1.00 3.07
N PHE A 17 27.42 -0.34 3.01
CA PHE A 17 26.15 -1.07 3.22
C PHE A 17 25.74 -1.08 4.70
N ILE A 18 26.72 -1.06 5.61
CA ILE A 18 26.50 -1.03 7.07
C ILE A 18 26.01 0.35 7.53
N TRP A 19 26.54 1.44 6.97
CA TRP A 19 26.04 2.80 7.23
C TRP A 19 24.65 3.04 6.64
N LEU A 20 24.32 2.44 5.48
CA LEU A 20 22.98 2.54 4.90
C LEU A 20 21.93 1.74 5.67
N LEU A 21 22.28 0.57 6.22
CA LEU A 21 21.39 -0.21 7.09
C LEU A 21 21.23 0.41 8.47
N LEU A 22 22.26 1.05 9.04
CA LEU A 22 22.13 1.81 10.29
C LEU A 22 21.32 3.11 10.09
N ALA A 23 21.44 3.77 8.94
CA ALA A 23 20.59 4.92 8.58
C ALA A 23 19.13 4.50 8.31
N ALA A 24 18.89 3.32 7.70
CA ALA A 24 17.55 2.74 7.54
C ALA A 24 16.95 2.30 8.88
N ALA A 25 17.76 1.75 9.80
CA ALA A 25 17.36 1.40 11.16
C ALA A 25 17.06 2.65 12.01
N GLY A 26 17.83 3.74 11.85
CA GLY A 26 17.59 5.03 12.51
C GLY A 26 16.38 5.80 11.96
N THR A 27 16.17 5.76 10.64
CA THR A 27 14.98 6.37 10.02
C THR A 27 13.70 5.56 10.29
N TYR A 28 13.77 4.23 10.43
CA TYR A 28 12.67 3.41 10.93
C TYR A 28 12.34 3.69 12.41
N PHE A 29 13.36 3.93 13.26
CA PHE A 29 13.17 4.29 14.68
C PHE A 29 12.62 5.71 14.90
N VAL A 30 12.84 6.65 13.97
CA VAL A 30 12.24 8.00 13.98
C VAL A 30 10.87 8.03 13.25
N ALA A 31 10.60 7.03 12.40
CA ALA A 31 9.37 6.95 11.59
C ALA A 31 8.10 6.57 12.36
N HIS A 32 8.16 6.35 13.68
CA HIS A 32 6.97 6.30 14.51
C HIS A 32 7.10 7.42 15.52
N GLN A 33 6.24 8.43 15.40
CA GLN A 33 6.19 9.53 16.36
C GLN A 33 6.06 8.91 17.74
N LEU A 34 7.02 9.22 18.64
CA LEU A 34 6.87 8.89 20.04
C LEU A 34 5.49 9.42 20.47
N PRO A 35 4.64 8.60 21.09
CA PRO A 35 3.34 9.07 21.55
C PRO A 35 3.59 10.28 22.44
N LEU A 36 2.87 11.37 22.20
CA LEU A 36 2.98 12.56 23.02
C LEU A 36 2.46 12.20 24.41
N GLU A 37 3.37 12.04 25.37
CA GLU A 37 3.01 11.79 26.76
C GLU A 37 2.66 13.12 27.45
N GLY A 38 1.54 13.13 28.17
CA GLY A 38 1.16 14.29 28.97
C GLY A 38 2.11 14.44 30.16
N SER A 39 2.88 15.53 30.21
CA SER A 39 3.80 15.83 31.31
C SER A 39 3.14 16.47 32.54
N ARG A 40 1.82 16.70 32.49
CA ARG A 40 1.10 17.37 33.59
C ARG A 40 0.93 16.41 34.77
N PRO A 41 1.31 16.81 36.00
CA PRO A 41 1.01 16.02 37.18
C PRO A 41 -0.51 15.93 37.37
N PRO A 42 -1.04 14.79 37.85
CA PRO A 42 -2.46 14.67 38.14
C PRO A 42 -2.83 15.62 39.29
N THR A 43 -3.71 16.57 39.03
CA THR A 43 -4.21 17.52 40.02
C THR A 43 -5.35 16.88 40.80
N SER A 44 -5.20 16.78 42.12
CA SER A 44 -6.23 16.33 43.06
C SER A 44 -6.72 17.46 43.97
N GLU A 45 -6.45 18.71 43.63
CA GLU A 45 -6.85 19.86 44.44
C GLU A 45 -8.36 20.10 44.36
N ALA A 46 -8.97 20.35 45.52
CA ALA A 46 -10.38 20.68 45.63
C ALA A 46 -10.63 22.06 44.99
N ILE A 47 -11.64 22.11 44.12
CA ILE A 47 -12.01 23.29 43.34
C ILE A 47 -12.44 24.42 44.30
N ILE A 48 -11.78 25.57 44.22
CA ILE A 48 -12.16 26.81 44.92
C ILE A 48 -12.74 27.77 43.87
N ALA A 49 -14.04 27.67 43.60
CA ALA A 49 -14.98 28.73 43.24
C ALA A 49 -16.16 28.18 42.41
N GLN A 50 -17.36 28.15 43.00
CA GLN A 50 -18.60 28.05 42.22
C GLN A 50 -18.87 29.42 41.56
N ARG A 51 -18.85 29.48 40.23
CA ARG A 51 -19.28 30.69 39.50
C ARG A 51 -20.81 30.71 39.41
N ALA A 52 -21.44 31.80 39.82
CA ALA A 52 -22.89 31.96 39.79
C ALA A 52 -23.39 32.42 38.40
N GLY A 53 -23.14 31.62 37.35
CA GLY A 53 -23.61 31.86 35.97
C GLY A 53 -24.81 30.98 35.59
N VAL A 54 -25.33 31.15 34.36
CA VAL A 54 -26.28 30.21 33.72
C VAL A 54 -25.53 29.03 33.06
N GLN A 55 -24.25 29.24 32.71
CA GLN A 55 -23.30 28.19 32.36
C GLN A 55 -22.40 27.92 33.57
N ASP A 56 -22.68 26.86 34.31
CA ASP A 56 -22.06 26.55 35.61
C ASP A 56 -21.52 25.12 35.71
N VAL A 57 -21.74 24.28 34.70
CA VAL A 57 -21.17 22.93 34.63
C VAL A 57 -19.76 23.00 34.06
N GLU A 58 -18.76 22.66 34.86
CA GLU A 58 -17.36 22.58 34.42
C GLU A 58 -17.20 21.60 33.25
N ALA A 59 -16.85 22.15 32.08
CA ALA A 59 -16.64 21.38 30.87
C ALA A 59 -15.69 22.12 29.93
N ARG A 60 -14.55 21.50 29.61
CA ARG A 60 -13.70 22.01 28.52
C ARG A 60 -14.43 21.84 27.18
N LEU A 61 -14.14 22.72 26.22
CA LEU A 61 -14.77 22.72 24.88
C LEU A 61 -14.63 21.40 24.11
N TRP A 62 -13.62 20.59 24.41
CA TRP A 62 -13.41 19.28 23.76
C TRP A 62 -14.14 18.11 24.43
N GLN A 63 -14.71 18.31 25.63
CA GLN A 63 -15.42 17.26 26.37
C GLN A 63 -16.82 17.02 25.81
N ASP A 64 -17.40 15.87 26.12
CA ASP A 64 -18.78 15.55 25.75
C ASP A 64 -19.76 16.36 26.64
N PRO A 65 -20.63 17.22 26.06
CA PRO A 65 -21.53 18.07 26.84
C PRO A 65 -22.56 17.27 27.62
N PHE A 66 -23.02 16.11 27.11
CA PHE A 66 -23.97 15.25 27.83
C PHE A 66 -23.28 14.56 29.01
N ALA A 67 -22.05 14.06 28.82
CA ALA A 67 -21.31 13.41 29.88
C ALA A 67 -20.94 14.36 31.03
N ALA A 68 -20.58 15.61 30.71
CA ALA A 68 -20.29 16.63 31.72
C ALA A 68 -21.51 16.93 32.59
N VAL A 69 -22.67 17.16 31.96
CA VAL A 69 -23.93 17.41 32.68
C VAL A 69 -24.39 16.18 33.47
N ALA A 70 -24.32 14.98 32.87
CA ALA A 70 -24.64 13.73 33.57
C ALA A 70 -23.77 13.52 34.82
N GLY A 71 -22.48 13.87 34.76
CA GLY A 71 -21.57 13.81 35.90
C GLY A 71 -21.98 14.72 37.06
N VAL A 72 -22.43 15.95 36.77
CA VAL A 72 -22.92 16.88 37.79
C VAL A 72 -24.24 16.40 38.39
N LEU A 73 -25.18 15.94 37.55
CA LEU A 73 -26.46 15.39 38.00
C LEU A 73 -26.28 14.15 38.89
N ALA A 74 -25.29 13.31 38.61
CA ALA A 74 -24.97 12.14 39.43
C ALA A 74 -24.35 12.51 40.79
N ARG A 75 -23.55 13.60 40.85
CA ARG A 75 -22.89 14.06 42.09
C ARG A 75 -23.80 14.91 42.98
N SER A 76 -24.83 15.52 42.41
CA SER A 76 -25.67 16.52 43.08
C SER A 76 -27.12 16.05 43.19
N PRO A 77 -27.49 15.34 44.29
CA PRO A 77 -28.84 14.77 44.43
C PRO A 77 -29.96 15.81 44.51
N GLU A 78 -29.63 17.09 44.76
CA GLU A 78 -30.55 18.22 44.80
C GLU A 78 -30.97 18.72 43.40
N LEU A 79 -30.16 18.45 42.36
CA LEU A 79 -30.45 18.87 40.98
C LEU A 79 -31.37 17.86 40.29
N LYS A 80 -32.68 17.97 40.56
CA LYS A 80 -33.73 17.15 39.96
C LYS A 80 -34.80 18.01 39.29
N PRO A 81 -35.41 17.55 38.17
CA PRO A 81 -36.46 18.29 37.48
C PRO A 81 -37.71 18.51 38.36
N GLU A 82 -37.99 17.62 39.30
CA GLU A 82 -39.10 17.74 40.27
C GLU A 82 -38.99 19.00 41.15
N ASN A 83 -37.75 19.43 41.45
CA ASN A 83 -37.49 20.60 42.28
C ASN A 83 -37.78 21.92 41.55
N CYS A 84 -38.02 21.89 40.24
CA CYS A 84 -38.48 23.06 39.48
C CYS A 84 -39.93 23.46 39.77
N GLN A 85 -40.71 22.58 40.42
CA GLN A 85 -42.12 22.82 40.75
C GLN A 85 -42.34 23.16 42.24
N ALA A 86 -41.25 23.23 43.03
CA ALA A 86 -41.33 23.53 44.46
C ALA A 86 -41.73 25.00 44.72
N ALA A 87 -42.49 25.26 45.79
CA ALA A 87 -42.95 26.60 46.15
C ALA A 87 -41.82 27.58 46.57
N ALA A 88 -40.69 27.04 47.02
CA ALA A 88 -39.46 27.78 47.33
C ALA A 88 -38.27 27.12 46.61
N ILE A 89 -37.89 27.68 45.46
CA ILE A 89 -36.81 27.16 44.61
C ILE A 89 -35.51 27.88 44.96
N ASN A 90 -34.43 27.13 45.22
CA ASN A 90 -33.09 27.70 45.37
C ASN A 90 -32.69 28.42 44.07
N ASP A 91 -32.12 29.63 44.15
CA ASP A 91 -31.72 30.43 42.99
C ASP A 91 -30.76 29.70 42.04
N GLY A 92 -29.95 28.76 42.54
CA GLY A 92 -29.12 27.89 41.70
C GLY A 92 -29.96 26.93 40.83
N ILE A 93 -30.96 26.27 41.41
CA ILE A 93 -31.84 25.31 40.71
C ILE A 93 -32.75 26.05 39.73
N LYS A 94 -33.24 27.23 40.11
CA LYS A 94 -34.15 28.06 39.31
C LYS A 94 -33.61 28.36 37.91
N ARG A 95 -32.28 28.51 37.77
CA ARG A 95 -31.62 28.79 36.48
C ARG A 95 -31.75 27.64 35.48
N HIS A 96 -31.74 26.39 35.95
CA HIS A 96 -31.89 25.19 35.10
C HIS A 96 -33.34 24.86 34.75
N CYS A 97 -34.30 25.50 35.43
CA CYS A 97 -35.73 25.31 35.19
C CYS A 97 -36.30 26.23 34.09
N GLN A 98 -35.54 27.26 33.71
CA GLN A 98 -35.92 28.22 32.69
C GLN A 98 -35.22 27.91 31.36
N SER A 99 -35.96 28.03 30.26
CA SER A 99 -35.36 27.89 28.93
C SER A 99 -34.45 29.10 28.63
N PRO A 100 -33.27 28.90 28.02
CA PRO A 100 -32.42 29.99 27.54
C PRO A 100 -33.09 30.80 26.40
N LEU A 101 -34.22 30.33 25.88
CA LEU A 101 -35.03 31.00 24.85
C LEU A 101 -36.16 31.87 25.43
N ASN A 102 -36.25 32.06 26.76
CA ASN A 102 -37.30 32.85 27.40
C ASN A 102 -36.99 34.36 27.40
N GLU A 103 -38.00 35.22 27.34
CA GLU A 103 -37.84 36.69 27.22
C GLU A 103 -36.93 37.29 28.31
N SER A 104 -37.10 36.89 29.56
CA SER A 104 -36.31 37.37 30.70
C SER A 104 -34.83 36.94 30.67
N ALA A 105 -34.50 35.87 29.92
CA ALA A 105 -33.15 35.39 29.74
C ALA A 105 -32.44 36.07 28.53
N LEU A 106 -33.21 36.75 27.68
CA LEU A 106 -32.75 37.37 26.43
C LEU A 106 -32.54 38.90 26.56
N GLU A 107 -32.52 39.43 27.79
CA GLU A 107 -32.21 40.85 28.06
C GLU A 107 -30.69 41.10 27.98
N GLY A 108 -30.20 41.56 26.82
CA GLY A 108 -28.78 41.92 26.63
C GLY A 108 -28.38 42.24 25.18
N PRO A 109 -27.19 42.82 24.92
CA PRO A 109 -26.77 43.29 23.60
C PRO A 109 -26.50 42.17 22.56
N LEU A 110 -26.38 40.91 22.99
CA LEU A 110 -26.15 39.73 22.13
C LEU A 110 -27.42 39.26 21.39
N HIS A 111 -28.59 39.77 21.77
CA HIS A 111 -29.89 39.22 21.36
C HIS A 111 -30.50 39.92 20.14
N GLU A 112 -30.00 41.10 19.76
CA GLU A 112 -30.35 41.74 18.49
C GLU A 112 -29.78 40.92 17.32
N ARG A 113 -30.63 40.15 16.62
CA ARG A 113 -30.23 39.16 15.59
C ARG A 113 -29.51 37.94 16.16
N LEU A 114 -30.12 37.26 17.13
CA LEU A 114 -29.69 35.95 17.63
C LEU A 114 -29.95 34.83 16.62
N LEU A 115 -28.95 33.97 16.38
CA LEU A 115 -29.09 32.68 15.71
C LEU A 115 -29.24 31.56 16.76
N VAL A 116 -30.33 30.80 16.69
CA VAL A 116 -30.51 29.58 17.50
C VAL A 116 -30.09 28.38 16.68
N MET A 117 -29.08 27.65 17.13
CA MET A 117 -28.53 26.48 16.46
C MET A 117 -28.78 25.25 17.31
N VAL A 118 -29.49 24.26 16.76
CA VAL A 118 -29.71 22.96 17.40
C VAL A 118 -28.79 21.94 16.75
N ALA A 119 -28.06 21.20 17.57
CA ALA A 119 -27.20 20.10 17.15
C ALA A 119 -27.76 18.78 17.71
N PRO A 120 -28.61 18.06 16.94
CA PRO A 120 -29.07 16.73 17.29
C PRO A 120 -27.89 15.75 17.33
N VAL A 121 -27.74 15.01 18.41
CA VAL A 121 -26.74 13.97 18.60
C VAL A 121 -27.35 12.81 19.39
N SER A 122 -26.76 11.61 19.33
CA SER A 122 -27.23 10.48 20.13
C SER A 122 -27.11 10.76 21.63
N GLY A 123 -28.15 10.48 22.40
CA GLY A 123 -28.13 10.42 23.86
C GLY A 123 -27.63 9.07 24.41
N ALA A 124 -27.39 8.08 23.54
CA ALA A 124 -27.00 6.75 23.98
C ALA A 124 -25.62 6.72 24.72
N PRO A 125 -25.47 5.84 25.73
CA PRO A 125 -24.32 5.83 26.65
C PRO A 125 -23.13 4.99 26.18
N TYR A 126 -23.12 4.54 24.92
CA TYR A 126 -22.05 3.70 24.37
C TYR A 126 -20.78 4.51 24.04
N SER A 127 -19.61 3.88 24.14
CA SER A 127 -18.28 4.52 23.95
C SER A 127 -18.12 5.19 22.59
N GLU A 128 -18.61 4.54 21.53
CA GLU A 128 -18.70 5.07 20.17
C GLU A 128 -19.46 6.41 20.12
N GLN A 129 -20.56 6.55 20.88
CA GLN A 129 -21.44 7.72 20.87
C GLN A 129 -20.80 8.86 21.64
N HIS A 130 -20.11 8.56 22.74
CA HIS A 130 -19.28 9.54 23.44
C HIS A 130 -18.17 10.11 22.55
N GLU A 131 -17.50 9.28 21.74
CA GLU A 131 -16.51 9.78 20.76
C GLU A 131 -17.17 10.57 19.63
N SER A 132 -18.31 10.10 19.09
CA SER A 132 -19.07 10.82 18.06
C SER A 132 -19.49 12.22 18.52
N ARG A 133 -20.06 12.34 19.74
CA ARG A 133 -20.44 13.64 20.33
C ARG A 133 -19.25 14.59 20.50
N ARG A 134 -18.11 14.10 21.00
CA ARG A 134 -16.87 14.91 21.11
C ARG A 134 -16.39 15.41 19.75
N ARG A 135 -16.44 14.54 18.74
CA ARG A 135 -16.06 14.88 17.37
C ARG A 135 -16.98 15.91 16.74
N THR A 136 -18.30 15.73 16.86
CA THR A 136 -19.30 16.67 16.36
C THR A 136 -19.19 18.03 17.06
N ARG A 137 -19.03 18.05 18.39
CA ARG A 137 -18.77 19.28 19.15
C ARG A 137 -17.55 20.02 18.65
N TYR A 138 -16.42 19.33 18.52
CA TYR A 138 -15.20 19.95 17.99
C TYR A 138 -15.40 20.57 16.60
N ALA A 139 -16.10 19.88 15.69
CA ALA A 139 -16.34 20.35 14.34
C ALA A 139 -17.26 21.59 14.27
N ILE A 140 -18.36 21.58 15.03
CA ILE A 140 -19.30 22.72 15.09
C ILE A 140 -18.58 23.94 15.71
N LEU A 141 -17.88 23.76 16.83
CA LEU A 141 -17.13 24.84 17.48
C LEU A 141 -16.04 25.41 16.57
N ALA A 142 -15.33 24.57 15.81
CA ALA A 142 -14.37 25.02 14.82
C ALA A 142 -15.03 25.84 13.69
N GLY A 143 -16.23 25.43 13.26
CA GLY A 143 -17.03 26.16 12.26
C GLY A 143 -17.46 27.55 12.76
N LEU A 144 -17.95 27.63 14.00
CA LEU A 144 -18.28 28.91 14.66
C LEU A 144 -17.04 29.81 14.75
N ASN A 145 -15.90 29.24 15.13
CA ASN A 145 -14.63 29.95 15.25
C ASN A 145 -14.13 30.49 13.90
N ALA A 146 -14.33 29.74 12.82
CA ALA A 146 -13.99 30.13 11.45
C ALA A 146 -14.89 31.24 10.89
N GLU A 147 -16.13 31.34 11.35
CA GLU A 147 -17.06 32.44 11.02
C GLU A 147 -16.97 33.64 11.98
N GLY A 148 -15.94 33.69 12.84
CA GLY A 148 -15.65 34.86 13.68
C GLY A 148 -16.36 34.89 15.04
N PHE A 149 -16.95 33.79 15.50
CA PHE A 149 -17.56 33.68 16.82
C PHE A 149 -16.60 33.04 17.84
N ALA A 150 -16.73 33.43 19.11
CA ALA A 150 -16.00 32.86 20.24
C ALA A 150 -16.96 32.50 21.37
N PRO A 151 -16.67 31.44 22.16
CA PRO A 151 -17.53 31.06 23.28
C PRO A 151 -17.50 32.15 24.36
N LEU A 152 -18.68 32.47 24.91
CA LEU A 152 -18.82 33.42 26.01
C LEU A 152 -18.19 32.87 27.30
N ASP A 153 -18.34 31.57 27.54
CA ASP A 153 -17.64 30.82 28.57
C ASP A 153 -16.96 29.58 27.96
N ALA A 154 -15.63 29.52 28.05
CA ALA A 154 -14.82 28.45 27.48
C ALA A 154 -14.56 27.28 28.46
N GLU A 155 -14.98 27.43 29.72
CA GLU A 155 -14.73 26.46 30.79
C GLU A 155 -16.02 25.85 31.35
N HIS A 156 -17.19 26.39 30.99
CA HIS A 156 -18.48 25.91 31.48
C HIS A 156 -19.53 25.72 30.38
N VAL A 157 -20.40 24.74 30.57
CA VAL A 157 -21.60 24.47 29.77
C VAL A 157 -22.83 24.74 30.64
N GLY A 158 -23.89 25.28 30.03
CA GLY A 158 -25.18 25.42 30.71
C GLY A 158 -26.07 24.22 30.41
N PHE A 159 -27.06 23.95 31.24
CA PHE A 159 -28.11 22.99 30.89
C PHE A 159 -29.44 23.42 31.48
N TYR A 160 -30.53 22.94 30.87
CA TYR A 160 -31.87 23.12 31.40
C TYR A 160 -32.76 21.89 31.16
N TRP A 161 -33.87 21.81 31.89
CA TRP A 161 -34.88 20.76 31.74
C TRP A 161 -36.06 21.25 30.88
N PRO A 162 -36.21 20.74 29.65
CA PRO A 162 -37.37 21.05 28.81
C PRO A 162 -38.66 20.56 29.49
N GLY A 163 -39.62 21.44 29.74
CA GLY A 163 -40.94 21.08 30.27
C GLY A 163 -41.07 21.02 31.80
N ALA A 164 -40.01 21.28 32.58
CA ALA A 164 -40.07 21.26 34.05
C ALA A 164 -41.04 22.31 34.64
N ALA A 165 -41.23 23.43 33.94
CA ALA A 165 -42.13 24.52 34.35
C ALA A 165 -43.61 24.34 33.95
N THR A 166 -44.02 23.16 33.44
CA THR A 166 -45.40 22.95 32.95
C THR A 166 -46.21 21.91 33.72
N PRO A 167 -47.51 22.17 33.97
CA PRO A 167 -48.38 21.25 34.70
C PRO A 167 -48.56 19.94 33.92
N ALA A 168 -48.71 18.83 34.65
CA ALA A 168 -48.75 17.45 34.15
C ALA A 168 -49.74 17.19 32.99
N ALA A 169 -50.75 18.04 32.80
CA ALA A 169 -51.74 17.93 31.72
C ALA A 169 -51.20 18.27 30.30
N ALA A 170 -50.02 18.90 30.18
CA ALA A 170 -49.44 19.33 28.89
C ALA A 170 -48.31 18.40 28.35
N GLN A 171 -48.08 17.24 28.99
CA GLN A 171 -46.98 16.30 28.69
C GLN A 171 -47.27 15.30 27.55
N GLN A 172 -48.14 15.62 26.59
CA GLN A 172 -48.47 14.70 25.48
C GLN A 172 -47.34 14.52 24.44
N VAL A 173 -46.31 15.37 24.45
CA VAL A 173 -45.15 15.27 23.54
C VAL A 173 -43.89 14.97 24.36
N GLN A 174 -43.22 13.86 24.07
CA GLN A 174 -41.94 13.53 24.69
C GLN A 174 -40.89 14.56 24.25
N SER A 175 -40.30 15.27 25.21
CA SER A 175 -39.19 16.19 25.00
C SER A 175 -37.90 15.57 25.58
N PRO A 176 -36.71 15.98 25.09
CA PRO A 176 -35.46 15.51 25.69
C PRO A 176 -35.43 15.82 27.18
N LYS A 177 -34.84 14.91 27.96
CA LYS A 177 -34.83 15.04 29.43
C LYS A 177 -33.99 16.23 29.88
N VAL A 178 -32.86 16.47 29.23
CA VAL A 178 -31.90 17.53 29.55
C VAL A 178 -31.33 18.07 28.25
N VAL A 179 -31.16 19.39 28.15
CA VAL A 179 -30.54 20.04 26.99
C VAL A 179 -29.36 20.88 27.47
N PRO A 180 -28.12 20.44 27.20
CA PRO A 180 -26.95 21.29 27.36
C PRO A 180 -26.93 22.43 26.32
N PHE A 181 -26.39 23.59 26.70
CA PHE A 181 -26.29 24.75 25.81
C PHE A 181 -25.02 25.58 26.05
N GLU A 182 -24.62 26.32 25.02
CA GLU A 182 -23.44 27.17 25.00
C GLU A 182 -23.73 28.49 24.26
N TRP A 183 -23.26 29.61 24.80
CA TRP A 183 -23.40 30.94 24.20
C TRP A 183 -22.13 31.37 23.47
N PHE A 184 -22.29 32.05 22.33
CA PHE A 184 -21.20 32.58 21.52
C PHE A 184 -21.43 34.04 21.16
N GLU A 185 -20.34 34.81 21.17
CA GLU A 185 -20.31 36.22 20.78
C GLU A 185 -19.31 36.47 19.63
N PRO A 186 -19.51 37.53 18.82
CA PRO A 186 -18.54 38.00 17.84
C PRO A 186 -17.16 38.31 18.46
N LYS A 187 -16.08 37.80 17.87
CA LYS A 187 -14.69 38.13 18.28
C LYS A 187 -14.37 39.62 18.17
N SER A 188 -14.98 40.31 17.22
CA SER A 188 -14.79 41.74 16.96
C SER A 188 -16.13 42.41 16.80
N ARG A 189 -16.37 43.48 17.59
CA ARG A 189 -17.56 44.33 17.44
C ARG A 189 -17.55 45.19 16.17
N ARG A 190 -16.42 45.26 15.45
CA ARG A 190 -16.25 46.09 14.24
C ARG A 190 -16.61 45.34 12.95
N ASP A 191 -16.66 44.01 12.98
CA ASP A 191 -17.01 43.21 11.80
C ASP A 191 -18.53 43.12 11.68
N SER A 192 -19.07 43.50 10.51
CA SER A 192 -20.50 43.42 10.20
C SER A 192 -20.93 41.96 9.98
N LEU A 193 -20.91 41.16 11.05
CA LEU A 193 -21.39 39.78 11.04
C LEU A 193 -22.93 39.74 10.94
N PRO A 194 -23.51 38.67 10.37
CA PRO A 194 -24.96 38.55 10.18
C PRO A 194 -25.74 38.49 11.49
N TYR A 195 -25.12 37.95 12.55
CA TYR A 195 -25.72 37.75 13.86
C TYR A 195 -24.85 38.37 14.96
N LYS A 196 -25.49 38.89 16.02
CA LYS A 196 -24.77 39.46 17.19
C LYS A 196 -24.56 38.45 18.32
N GLY A 197 -25.16 37.28 18.22
CA GLY A 197 -24.98 36.16 19.14
C GLY A 197 -25.43 34.85 18.51
N VAL A 198 -24.85 33.74 18.98
CA VAL A 198 -25.28 32.38 18.61
C VAL A 198 -25.54 31.59 19.89
N LEU A 199 -26.70 30.94 19.96
CA LEU A 199 -27.04 29.98 21.02
C LEU A 199 -26.99 28.57 20.44
N LEU A 200 -26.05 27.76 20.92
CA LEU A 200 -25.92 26.36 20.52
C LEU A 200 -26.62 25.46 21.54
N LEU A 201 -27.56 24.64 21.08
CA LEU A 201 -28.34 23.69 21.88
C LEU A 201 -27.98 22.26 21.48
N TRP A 202 -27.46 21.48 22.42
CA TRP A 202 -27.17 20.06 22.24
C TRP A 202 -28.42 19.23 22.49
N PHE A 203 -28.94 18.60 21.44
CA PHE A 203 -30.25 17.94 21.49
C PHE A 203 -30.11 16.43 21.41
N ASP A 204 -30.76 15.71 22.34
CA ASP A 204 -30.81 14.24 22.31
C ASP A 204 -31.76 13.78 21.21
N GLU A 205 -31.18 13.33 20.10
CA GLU A 205 -31.93 12.86 18.93
C GLU A 205 -32.74 11.60 19.21
N ASP A 206 -32.31 10.76 20.15
CA ASP A 206 -32.99 9.51 20.49
C ASP A 206 -34.39 9.77 21.12
N ALA A 207 -34.65 11.01 21.57
CA ALA A 207 -35.96 11.45 22.06
C ALA A 207 -37.00 11.71 20.95
N LEU A 208 -36.58 11.89 19.68
CA LEU A 208 -37.47 12.31 18.58
C LEU A 208 -38.45 11.23 18.12
N LEU A 209 -38.12 9.95 18.33
CA LEU A 209 -38.91 8.78 17.94
C LEU A 209 -39.57 8.93 16.56
N ASN A 210 -40.91 8.90 16.50
CA ASN A 210 -41.69 8.82 15.24
C ASN A 210 -42.26 10.17 14.77
N ALA A 211 -42.02 11.28 15.48
CA ALA A 211 -42.58 12.59 15.11
C ALA A 211 -41.53 13.72 15.23
N PRO A 212 -40.36 13.58 14.57
CA PRO A 212 -39.24 14.51 14.72
C PRO A 212 -39.59 15.96 14.37
N LEU A 213 -40.37 16.21 13.32
CA LEU A 213 -40.67 17.56 12.85
C LEU A 213 -41.56 18.30 13.86
N LYS A 214 -42.65 17.66 14.32
CA LYS A 214 -43.50 18.20 15.39
C LYS A 214 -42.72 18.41 16.68
N GLN A 215 -41.81 17.51 17.04
CA GLN A 215 -41.01 17.65 18.25
C GLN A 215 -40.01 18.82 18.18
N PHE A 216 -39.33 19.01 17.04
CA PHE A 216 -38.47 20.17 16.84
C PHE A 216 -39.26 21.48 16.88
N GLU A 217 -40.43 21.53 16.24
CA GLU A 217 -41.31 22.70 16.32
C GLU A 217 -41.80 22.95 17.75
N HIS A 218 -42.20 21.89 18.47
CA HIS A 218 -42.63 22.02 19.86
C HIS A 218 -41.50 22.48 20.77
N PHE A 219 -40.28 22.02 20.54
CA PHE A 219 -39.09 22.41 21.28
C PHE A 219 -38.71 23.87 21.05
N LEU A 220 -38.68 24.32 19.79
CA LEU A 220 -38.22 25.67 19.41
C LEU A 220 -39.29 26.75 19.54
N CYS A 221 -40.54 26.43 19.17
CA CYS A 221 -41.58 27.44 18.94
C CYS A 221 -42.59 27.55 20.08
N ARG A 222 -42.53 26.66 21.08
CA ARG A 222 -43.40 26.77 22.27
C ARG A 222 -43.16 28.05 23.06
N SER A 223 -41.91 28.49 23.21
CA SER A 223 -41.59 29.76 23.88
C SER A 223 -42.09 30.97 23.08
N LEU A 224 -42.11 30.87 21.75
CA LEU A 224 -42.65 31.91 20.87
C LEU A 224 -44.17 32.07 21.02
N VAL A 225 -44.91 30.97 21.16
CA VAL A 225 -46.38 31.01 21.33
C VAL A 225 -46.77 31.50 22.73
N ALA A 226 -45.92 31.28 23.73
CA ALA A 226 -46.15 31.75 25.10
C ALA A 226 -45.85 33.26 25.27
N SER A 227 -44.96 33.82 24.45
CA SER A 227 -44.64 35.25 24.40
C SER A 227 -45.60 35.96 23.42
N ARG A 228 -46.15 37.12 23.82
CA ARG A 228 -47.00 37.95 22.95
C ARG A 228 -46.19 38.94 22.09
N SER A 229 -44.87 38.80 22.07
CA SER A 229 -43.91 39.72 21.43
C SER A 229 -43.36 39.13 20.11
N PRO A 230 -42.77 39.94 19.20
CA PRO A 230 -42.05 39.42 18.04
C PRO A 230 -40.95 38.45 18.47
N ALA A 231 -40.68 37.43 17.64
CA ALA A 231 -39.73 36.37 17.96
C ALA A 231 -38.41 36.96 18.49
N PRO A 232 -37.93 36.53 19.68
CA PRO A 232 -36.78 37.14 20.33
C PRO A 232 -35.44 36.69 19.69
N TRP A 233 -35.50 35.88 18.64
CA TRP A 233 -34.38 35.44 17.82
C TRP A 233 -34.69 35.59 16.33
N ALA A 234 -33.65 35.78 15.51
CA ALA A 234 -33.79 36.10 14.09
C ALA A 234 -33.88 34.87 13.18
N LYS A 235 -33.21 33.77 13.53
CA LYS A 235 -33.22 32.52 12.76
C LYS A 235 -33.00 31.29 13.65
N ALA A 236 -33.64 30.17 13.32
CA ALA A 236 -33.37 28.86 13.91
C ALA A 236 -32.85 27.89 12.83
N THR A 237 -31.80 27.16 13.18
CA THR A 237 -31.16 26.20 12.29
C THR A 237 -30.89 24.90 13.03
N ILE A 238 -31.12 23.77 12.37
CA ILE A 238 -30.88 22.43 12.89
C ILE A 238 -29.77 21.80 12.05
N LEU A 239 -28.65 21.45 12.68
CA LEU A 239 -27.51 20.77 12.06
C LEU A 239 -27.70 19.24 12.06
N GLY A 240 -28.81 18.78 11.46
CA GLY A 240 -29.22 17.38 11.45
C GLY A 240 -30.44 17.13 10.56
N PRO A 241 -31.07 15.94 10.67
CA PRO A 241 -30.82 14.89 11.67
C PRO A 241 -29.46 14.21 11.52
N SER A 242 -28.96 13.62 12.61
CA SER A 242 -27.73 12.83 12.58
C SER A 242 -27.95 11.41 12.08
N PHE A 243 -29.13 10.83 12.33
CA PHE A 243 -29.43 9.46 11.94
C PHE A 243 -30.35 9.38 10.72
N SER A 244 -30.04 8.45 9.82
CA SER A 244 -30.92 8.09 8.71
C SER A 244 -32.30 7.61 9.15
N THR A 245 -32.41 7.00 10.34
CA THR A 245 -33.71 6.60 10.93
C THR A 245 -34.60 7.81 11.20
N THR A 246 -34.04 8.87 11.77
CA THR A 246 -34.75 10.12 12.05
C THR A 246 -35.15 10.79 10.74
N LEU A 247 -34.26 10.77 9.73
CA LEU A 247 -34.58 11.30 8.40
C LEU A 247 -35.75 10.55 7.74
N GLN A 248 -35.80 9.22 7.85
CA GLN A 248 -36.95 8.43 7.39
C GLN A 248 -38.23 8.82 8.15
N ALA A 249 -38.17 8.95 9.48
CA ALA A 249 -39.31 9.37 10.27
C ALA A 249 -39.81 10.78 9.90
N MET A 250 -38.89 11.69 9.51
CA MET A 250 -39.27 13.01 8.96
C MET A 250 -40.03 12.88 7.63
N VAL A 251 -39.62 11.98 6.75
CA VAL A 251 -40.33 11.71 5.48
C VAL A 251 -41.73 11.15 5.73
N ASP A 252 -41.83 10.15 6.61
CA ASP A 252 -43.09 9.50 6.97
C ASP A 252 -44.06 10.50 7.62
N GLU A 253 -43.54 11.36 8.50
CA GLU A 253 -44.31 12.43 9.13
C GLU A 253 -44.77 13.50 8.13
N SER A 254 -43.89 13.91 7.20
CA SER A 254 -44.18 14.91 6.18
C SER A 254 -45.24 14.45 5.18
N SER A 255 -45.30 13.15 4.88
CA SER A 255 -46.31 12.56 4.00
C SER A 255 -47.74 12.64 4.56
N ASN A 256 -47.89 12.85 5.87
CA ASN A 256 -49.20 12.98 6.52
C ASN A 256 -49.75 14.42 6.39
N LYS A 257 -50.77 14.61 5.55
CA LYS A 257 -51.41 15.91 5.23
C LYS A 257 -52.02 16.71 6.40
N SER A 258 -52.03 16.18 7.62
CA SER A 258 -52.62 16.80 8.83
C SER A 258 -51.57 17.48 9.72
N ARG A 259 -50.71 18.32 9.14
CA ARG A 259 -49.69 19.05 9.90
C ARG A 259 -50.10 20.51 10.11
N SER A 260 -50.48 20.84 11.35
CA SER A 260 -50.53 22.22 11.82
C SER A 260 -49.15 22.62 12.32
N SER A 261 -48.51 23.64 11.73
CA SER A 261 -47.22 24.15 12.20
C SER A 261 -47.40 25.02 13.44
N LEU A 262 -46.62 24.78 14.49
CA LEU A 262 -46.64 25.62 15.70
C LEU A 262 -45.86 26.94 15.47
N CYS A 263 -44.86 26.91 14.59
CA CYS A 263 -43.98 28.04 14.32
C CYS A 263 -44.60 29.04 13.33
N PRO A 264 -44.38 30.36 13.51
CA PRO A 264 -44.63 31.33 12.45
C PRO A 264 -43.65 31.13 11.28
N ASP A 265 -44.04 31.51 10.06
CA ASP A 265 -43.27 31.24 8.83
C ASP A 265 -41.86 31.83 8.85
N SER A 266 -41.66 32.98 9.49
CA SER A 266 -40.35 33.62 9.68
C SER A 266 -39.43 32.89 10.66
N ALA A 267 -39.97 32.01 11.50
CA ALA A 267 -39.25 31.27 12.54
C ALA A 267 -39.22 29.75 12.28
N ARG A 268 -39.59 29.30 11.08
CA ARG A 268 -39.47 27.87 10.74
C ARG A 268 -37.98 27.47 10.68
N PRO A 269 -37.59 26.35 11.32
CA PRO A 269 -36.21 25.93 11.33
C PRO A 269 -35.76 25.44 9.96
N GLU A 270 -34.51 25.74 9.61
CA GLU A 270 -33.84 25.19 8.42
C GLU A 270 -32.96 24.00 8.81
N PHE A 271 -33.02 22.91 8.04
CA PHE A 271 -32.29 21.67 8.32
C PHE A 271 -31.06 21.57 7.41
N TYR A 272 -29.89 21.35 8.00
CA TYR A 272 -28.62 21.11 7.32
C TYR A 272 -28.11 19.72 7.68
N VAL A 273 -28.42 18.74 6.82
CA VAL A 273 -28.16 17.32 7.06
C VAL A 273 -26.69 17.00 6.82
N ASN A 274 -25.94 16.70 7.87
CA ASN A 274 -24.48 16.52 7.82
C ASN A 274 -24.00 15.07 8.00
N SER A 275 -24.88 14.12 8.35
CA SER A 275 -24.49 12.74 8.67
C SER A 275 -25.50 11.66 8.27
N ALA A 276 -26.79 11.98 8.13
CA ALA A 276 -27.76 11.03 7.55
C ALA A 276 -27.57 10.90 6.02
N THR A 277 -27.01 9.77 5.56
CA THR A 277 -26.62 9.52 4.16
C THR A 277 -27.60 8.67 3.35
N ALA A 278 -28.69 8.18 3.97
CA ALA A 278 -29.67 7.33 3.30
C ALA A 278 -30.16 7.97 2.00
N ASP A 279 -30.27 7.15 0.96
CA ASP A 279 -30.52 7.58 -0.42
C ASP A 279 -32.00 7.79 -0.72
N ASP A 280 -32.28 8.64 -1.70
CA ASP A 280 -33.64 9.09 -2.03
C ASP A 280 -34.56 7.93 -2.44
N PRO A 281 -34.12 6.95 -3.28
CA PRO A 281 -34.95 5.78 -3.60
C PRO A 281 -35.38 4.96 -2.39
N THR A 282 -34.58 4.93 -1.32
CA THR A 282 -34.95 4.25 -0.07
C THR A 282 -35.92 5.10 0.75
N LEU A 283 -35.69 6.41 0.82
CA LEU A 283 -36.46 7.31 1.68
C LEU A 283 -37.85 7.64 1.10
N ILE A 284 -37.91 7.94 -0.19
CA ILE A 284 -39.07 8.52 -0.90
C ILE A 284 -39.42 7.74 -2.18
N SER A 285 -39.45 6.41 -2.10
CA SER A 285 -39.74 5.51 -3.24
C SER A 285 -41.03 5.90 -3.99
N ASP A 286 -42.11 6.15 -3.25
CA ASP A 286 -43.42 6.52 -3.81
C ASP A 286 -43.38 7.85 -4.57
N TYR A 287 -42.59 8.81 -4.11
CA TYR A 287 -42.41 10.09 -4.79
C TYR A 287 -41.59 9.93 -6.07
N ILE A 288 -40.51 9.14 -5.99
CA ILE A 288 -39.63 8.84 -7.12
C ILE A 288 -40.38 8.08 -8.23
N SER A 289 -41.21 7.10 -7.87
CA SER A 289 -41.98 6.33 -8.85
C SER A 289 -42.89 7.20 -9.75
N ARG A 290 -43.23 8.42 -9.33
CA ARG A 290 -44.10 9.37 -10.07
C ARG A 290 -43.38 10.15 -11.17
N GLY A 291 -42.06 10.01 -11.33
CA GLY A 291 -41.34 10.70 -12.40
C GLY A 291 -41.01 12.19 -12.16
N PRO A 292 -40.73 12.69 -10.92
CA PRO A 292 -40.51 14.12 -10.70
C PRO A 292 -39.31 14.70 -11.48
N SER A 293 -39.36 15.99 -11.83
CA SER A 293 -38.29 16.66 -12.59
C SER A 293 -36.93 16.73 -11.86
N CYS A 294 -36.94 16.55 -10.54
CA CYS A 294 -35.76 16.58 -9.65
C CYS A 294 -34.71 15.51 -9.95
N PHE A 295 -35.03 14.51 -10.79
CA PHE A 295 -34.11 13.45 -11.20
C PHE A 295 -32.89 13.93 -11.97
N ARG A 296 -33.01 15.04 -12.71
CA ARG A 296 -31.89 15.57 -13.49
C ARG A 296 -30.92 16.39 -12.64
N SER A 297 -31.36 16.83 -11.47
CA SER A 297 -30.63 17.73 -10.56
C SER A 297 -30.13 17.05 -9.28
N ASP A 298 -30.46 15.79 -9.03
CA ASP A 298 -30.17 15.07 -7.76
C ASP A 298 -30.67 15.82 -6.51
N THR A 299 -31.78 16.55 -6.63
CA THR A 299 -32.39 17.37 -5.55
C THR A 299 -33.69 16.80 -5.00
N CYS A 300 -34.02 15.54 -5.30
CA CYS A 300 -35.36 15.00 -5.07
C CYS A 300 -35.83 15.05 -3.61
N LEU A 301 -34.96 14.72 -2.64
CA LEU A 301 -35.32 14.85 -1.23
C LEU A 301 -35.60 16.31 -0.83
N GLN A 302 -34.80 17.26 -1.32
CA GLN A 302 -34.97 18.68 -1.04
C GLN A 302 -36.29 19.20 -1.63
N ASP A 303 -36.59 18.82 -2.87
CA ASP A 303 -37.83 19.21 -3.55
C ASP A 303 -39.06 18.62 -2.84
N PHE A 304 -39.00 17.35 -2.42
CA PHE A 304 -40.06 16.70 -1.63
C PHE A 304 -40.35 17.44 -0.32
N PHE A 305 -39.33 17.86 0.42
CA PHE A 305 -39.53 18.62 1.66
C PHE A 305 -40.00 20.05 1.38
N ALA A 306 -39.53 20.68 0.31
CA ALA A 306 -39.95 22.02 -0.10
C ALA A 306 -41.43 22.07 -0.47
N GLU A 307 -41.95 21.06 -1.18
CA GLU A 307 -43.38 20.89 -1.46
C GLU A 307 -44.23 20.79 -0.18
N ASN A 308 -43.66 20.27 0.90
CA ASN A 308 -44.28 20.16 2.21
C ASN A 308 -43.96 21.35 3.15
N GLY A 309 -43.38 22.44 2.62
CA GLY A 309 -43.10 23.66 3.37
C GLY A 309 -41.96 23.53 4.40
N ILE A 310 -41.04 22.60 4.18
CA ILE A 310 -39.87 22.32 5.03
C ILE A 310 -38.59 22.62 4.24
N LYS A 311 -37.70 23.43 4.82
CA LYS A 311 -36.40 23.74 4.21
C LYS A 311 -35.36 22.76 4.71
N LEU A 312 -35.00 21.79 3.87
CA LEU A 312 -33.98 20.78 4.18
C LEU A 312 -32.89 20.76 3.10
N TYR A 313 -31.65 20.91 3.53
CA TYR A 313 -30.47 20.95 2.67
C TYR A 313 -29.50 19.83 3.07
N ARG A 314 -29.02 19.07 2.07
CA ARG A 314 -27.96 18.08 2.31
C ARG A 314 -26.58 18.72 2.27
N MET A 315 -25.76 18.36 3.25
CA MET A 315 -24.37 18.78 3.40
C MET A 315 -23.40 17.59 3.33
N ILE A 316 -23.89 16.41 2.96
CA ILE A 316 -23.14 15.17 2.81
C ILE A 316 -23.67 14.37 1.60
N ALA A 317 -22.78 13.62 0.94
CA ALA A 317 -23.12 12.75 -0.18
C ALA A 317 -24.04 11.59 0.24
N THR A 318 -24.79 11.05 -0.72
CA THR A 318 -25.72 9.94 -0.51
C THR A 318 -25.03 8.58 -0.62
N ASP A 319 -25.64 7.56 -0.01
CA ASP A 319 -25.19 6.17 -0.13
C ASP A 319 -25.14 5.71 -1.61
N GLN A 320 -26.07 6.21 -2.44
CA GLN A 320 -26.08 5.96 -3.88
C GLN A 320 -24.84 6.56 -4.56
N ALA A 321 -24.48 7.82 -4.25
CA ALA A 321 -23.29 8.45 -4.82
C ALA A 321 -22.01 7.69 -4.42
N LEU A 322 -21.91 7.26 -3.15
CA LEU A 322 -20.81 6.43 -2.67
C LEU A 322 -20.75 5.09 -3.42
N ALA A 323 -21.88 4.43 -3.62
CA ALA A 323 -21.96 3.17 -4.36
C ALA A 323 -21.50 3.30 -5.82
N VAL A 324 -21.85 4.40 -6.51
CA VAL A 324 -21.38 4.68 -7.87
C VAL A 324 -19.86 4.86 -7.90
N ALA A 325 -19.28 5.58 -6.94
CA ALA A 325 -17.84 5.77 -6.84
C ALA A 325 -17.10 4.43 -6.59
N ILE A 326 -17.65 3.58 -5.72
CA ILE A 326 -17.11 2.23 -5.46
C ILE A 326 -17.17 1.38 -6.74
N ARG A 327 -18.30 1.36 -7.44
CA ARG A 327 -18.48 0.63 -8.70
C ARG A 327 -17.42 1.02 -9.74
N GLY A 328 -17.20 2.32 -9.91
CA GLY A 328 -16.19 2.86 -10.82
C GLY A 328 -14.78 2.40 -10.48
N GLU A 329 -14.38 2.46 -9.20
CA GLU A 329 -13.05 2.02 -8.77
C GLU A 329 -12.87 0.50 -8.85
N LEU A 330 -13.89 -0.30 -8.54
CA LEU A 330 -13.83 -1.77 -8.67
C LEU A 330 -13.60 -2.21 -10.11
N ARG A 331 -14.27 -1.57 -11.09
CA ARG A 331 -14.05 -1.82 -12.52
C ARG A 331 -12.61 -1.50 -12.95
N LEU A 332 -12.05 -0.39 -12.46
CA LEU A 332 -10.63 -0.06 -12.72
C LEU A 332 -9.65 -1.09 -12.16
N ARG A 333 -10.06 -1.90 -11.17
CA ARG A 333 -9.27 -2.98 -10.57
C ARG A 333 -9.58 -4.36 -11.20
N GLY A 334 -10.40 -4.41 -12.25
CA GLY A 334 -10.77 -5.64 -12.95
C GLY A 334 -11.80 -6.50 -12.23
N VAL A 335 -12.59 -5.90 -11.31
CA VAL A 335 -13.76 -6.53 -10.71
C VAL A 335 -14.98 -6.07 -11.50
N ASP A 336 -15.48 -6.94 -12.37
CA ASP A 336 -16.57 -6.64 -13.29
C ASP A 336 -17.92 -7.07 -12.71
N ASP A 337 -18.92 -6.20 -12.85
CA ASP A 337 -20.30 -6.52 -12.50
C ASP A 337 -20.74 -7.79 -13.27
N LYS A 338 -21.42 -8.72 -12.60
CA LYS A 338 -21.90 -10.02 -13.14
C LYS A 338 -20.83 -11.09 -13.38
N ALA A 339 -19.56 -10.73 -13.60
CA ALA A 339 -18.48 -11.69 -13.79
C ALA A 339 -17.73 -12.02 -12.50
N SER A 340 -17.66 -11.06 -11.58
CA SER A 340 -16.93 -11.18 -10.31
C SER A 340 -17.87 -11.36 -9.12
N HIS A 341 -17.47 -12.23 -8.18
CA HIS A 341 -18.24 -12.43 -6.94
C HIS A 341 -17.82 -11.43 -5.86
N ILE A 342 -18.81 -10.76 -5.27
CA ILE A 342 -18.61 -9.71 -4.27
C ILE A 342 -19.38 -10.08 -3.00
N ALA A 343 -18.72 -9.99 -1.84
CA ALA A 343 -19.36 -10.18 -0.55
C ALA A 343 -19.60 -8.84 0.15
N LEU A 344 -20.82 -8.54 0.54
CA LEU A 344 -21.18 -7.37 1.35
C LEU A 344 -21.47 -7.82 2.77
N VAL A 345 -20.71 -7.29 3.74
CA VAL A 345 -20.85 -7.56 5.17
C VAL A 345 -21.38 -6.31 5.83
N SER A 346 -22.60 -6.37 6.38
CA SER A 346 -23.22 -5.17 6.96
C SER A 346 -23.91 -5.38 8.30
N GLU A 347 -24.03 -4.30 9.06
CA GLU A 347 -24.91 -4.24 10.24
C GLU A 347 -26.37 -4.48 9.80
N TRP A 348 -27.14 -5.24 10.57
CA TRP A 348 -28.55 -5.52 10.26
C TRP A 348 -29.57 -4.79 11.15
N ASP A 349 -29.14 -4.26 12.28
CA ASP A 349 -29.97 -3.62 13.30
C ASP A 349 -30.18 -2.13 13.02
N THR A 350 -29.24 -1.46 12.33
CA THR A 350 -29.34 -0.06 11.93
C THR A 350 -30.02 0.13 10.57
N LEU A 351 -30.78 1.21 10.36
CA LEU A 351 -31.35 1.52 9.03
C LEU A 351 -30.24 1.75 8.01
N TYR A 352 -29.17 2.45 8.40
CA TYR A 352 -27.98 2.64 7.57
C TYR A 352 -27.39 1.31 7.08
N GLY A 353 -27.14 0.36 8.00
CA GLY A 353 -26.58 -0.95 7.66
C GLY A 353 -27.50 -1.83 6.80
N ARG A 354 -28.82 -1.60 6.86
CA ARG A 354 -29.81 -2.27 5.98
C ARG A 354 -29.91 -1.62 4.60
N ALA A 355 -29.92 -0.29 4.54
CA ALA A 355 -30.14 0.48 3.32
C ALA A 355 -28.90 0.51 2.40
N LEU A 356 -27.70 0.68 2.97
CA LEU A 356 -26.48 0.83 2.17
C LEU A 356 -26.16 -0.38 1.26
N PRO A 357 -26.27 -1.65 1.71
CA PRO A 357 -26.13 -2.81 0.82
C PRO A 357 -27.17 -2.85 -0.30
N ASP A 358 -28.40 -2.39 -0.02
CA ASP A 358 -29.48 -2.32 -1.00
C ASP A 358 -29.17 -1.23 -2.05
N SER A 359 -28.60 -0.09 -1.64
CA SER A 359 -28.11 0.98 -2.53
C SER A 359 -26.98 0.51 -3.43
N ILE A 360 -25.99 -0.20 -2.86
CA ILE A 360 -24.91 -0.83 -3.63
C ILE A 360 -25.50 -1.83 -4.63
N ALA A 361 -26.39 -2.71 -4.17
CA ALA A 361 -27.04 -3.66 -5.05
C ALA A 361 -27.78 -2.94 -6.19
N ARG A 362 -28.54 -1.88 -5.94
CA ARG A 362 -29.24 -1.11 -6.98
C ARG A 362 -28.29 -0.49 -8.02
N CYS A 363 -27.12 -0.02 -7.59
CA CYS A 363 -26.11 0.54 -8.50
C CYS A 363 -25.34 -0.51 -9.29
N PHE A 364 -25.22 -1.74 -8.78
CA PHE A 364 -24.36 -2.77 -9.38
C PHE A 364 -25.14 -3.59 -10.43
N GLY A 365 -24.58 -3.77 -11.64
CA GLY A 365 -25.16 -4.60 -12.69
C GLY A 365 -25.90 -3.88 -13.83
N GLU A 366 -25.80 -2.56 -13.96
CA GLU A 366 -26.32 -1.82 -15.12
C GLU A 366 -25.37 -1.89 -16.32
N ASP A 367 -25.94 -2.16 -17.52
CA ASP A 367 -25.23 -2.16 -18.79
C ASP A 367 -25.20 -0.73 -19.36
N GLU A 368 -24.01 -0.18 -19.66
CA GLU A 368 -23.80 1.09 -20.39
C GLU A 368 -24.33 1.10 -21.84
N ARG A 369 -25.07 0.05 -22.26
CA ARG A 369 -25.46 -0.20 -23.67
C ARG A 369 -26.42 0.82 -24.27
N ASN A 370 -27.05 1.70 -23.48
CA ASN A 370 -28.00 2.68 -24.00
C ASN A 370 -27.41 4.05 -24.37
N GLY A 371 -26.08 4.21 -24.40
CA GLY A 371 -25.44 5.40 -25.00
C GLY A 371 -25.73 6.73 -24.29
N THR A 372 -26.49 6.72 -23.19
CA THR A 372 -26.51 7.81 -22.22
C THR A 372 -25.39 7.54 -21.23
N SER A 373 -24.39 8.41 -21.18
CA SER A 373 -23.31 8.46 -20.17
C SER A 373 -23.84 8.77 -18.75
N GLY A 374 -24.94 8.13 -18.35
CA GLY A 374 -25.63 8.36 -17.10
C GLY A 374 -25.10 7.42 -16.02
N ALA A 375 -24.53 8.02 -14.98
CA ALA A 375 -24.15 7.42 -13.71
C ALA A 375 -25.37 6.88 -12.90
N GLY A 376 -26.25 6.12 -13.55
CA GLY A 376 -27.50 5.64 -12.97
C GLY A 376 -27.33 4.43 -12.06
N CYS A 377 -28.29 4.28 -11.15
CA CYS A 377 -28.55 3.08 -10.35
C CYS A 377 -30.02 2.70 -10.55
N ARG A 378 -30.36 1.40 -10.50
CA ARG A 378 -31.72 0.91 -10.76
C ARG A 378 -32.69 1.47 -9.71
N GLN A 379 -33.75 2.11 -10.17
CA GLN A 379 -34.67 2.91 -9.34
C GLN A 379 -35.95 2.17 -8.91
N THR A 380 -36.17 0.92 -9.36
CA THR A 380 -37.46 0.20 -9.23
C THR A 380 -37.53 -0.73 -8.01
N ASP A 381 -38.75 -0.95 -7.48
CA ASP A 381 -39.14 -1.79 -6.32
C ASP A 381 -38.80 -3.30 -6.38
N ALA A 382 -38.07 -3.76 -7.40
CA ALA A 382 -37.59 -5.14 -7.42
C ALA A 382 -36.57 -5.34 -6.30
N ALA A 383 -36.76 -6.37 -5.47
CA ALA A 383 -35.83 -6.70 -4.39
C ALA A 383 -34.37 -6.70 -4.90
N PRO A 384 -33.47 -5.83 -4.40
CA PRO A 384 -32.22 -5.45 -5.08
C PRO A 384 -31.26 -6.59 -5.45
N PHE A 385 -31.41 -7.74 -4.80
CA PHE A 385 -30.54 -8.93 -4.90
C PHE A 385 -31.10 -10.07 -5.78
N VAL A 386 -32.38 -10.04 -6.17
CA VAL A 386 -33.05 -11.22 -6.79
C VAL A 386 -32.38 -11.68 -8.09
N ASP A 387 -31.86 -10.75 -8.88
CA ASP A 387 -31.20 -11.05 -10.17
C ASP A 387 -29.66 -11.08 -10.08
N LYS A 388 -29.09 -11.21 -8.87
CA LYS A 388 -27.64 -11.03 -8.61
C LYS A 388 -27.05 -12.16 -7.78
N PRO A 389 -26.98 -13.39 -8.30
CA PRO A 389 -26.38 -14.53 -7.59
C PRO A 389 -24.87 -14.37 -7.32
N TRP A 390 -24.23 -13.39 -7.96
CA TRP A 390 -22.81 -13.05 -7.79
C TRP A 390 -22.57 -12.06 -6.63
N LEU A 391 -23.61 -11.39 -6.13
CA LEU A 391 -23.54 -10.43 -5.03
C LEU A 391 -24.07 -11.08 -3.74
N HIS A 392 -23.16 -11.41 -2.84
CA HIS A 392 -23.44 -12.16 -1.62
C HIS A 392 -23.63 -11.22 -0.44
N ARG A 393 -24.70 -11.38 0.34
CA ARG A 393 -24.99 -10.54 1.51
C ARG A 393 -24.80 -11.30 2.81
N PHE A 394 -24.05 -10.71 3.72
CA PHE A 394 -23.76 -11.19 5.06
C PHE A 394 -24.07 -10.11 6.08
N LYS A 395 -24.43 -10.53 7.30
CA LYS A 395 -24.97 -9.64 8.33
C LYS A 395 -24.31 -9.87 9.69
N TYR A 396 -24.13 -8.80 10.45
CA TYR A 396 -23.68 -8.84 11.85
C TYR A 396 -24.47 -7.83 12.72
N LEU A 397 -24.42 -8.01 14.04
CA LEU A 397 -24.98 -7.08 15.03
C LEU A 397 -23.93 -6.03 15.40
N ARG A 398 -24.35 -4.77 15.50
CA ARG A 398 -23.49 -3.69 16.02
C ARG A 398 -23.01 -3.97 17.45
N GLY A 399 -21.82 -3.49 17.80
CA GLY A 399 -21.19 -3.66 19.11
C GLY A 399 -20.59 -5.06 19.27
N LEU A 400 -19.73 -5.48 18.34
CA LEU A 400 -19.15 -6.83 18.30
C LEU A 400 -18.22 -7.11 19.49
N ASP A 401 -17.63 -6.07 20.08
CA ASP A 401 -16.74 -6.20 21.23
C ASP A 401 -17.46 -6.43 22.56
N GLY A 402 -18.79 -6.24 22.60
CA GLY A 402 -19.62 -6.41 23.79
C GLY A 402 -19.38 -5.36 24.86
N GLN A 403 -18.78 -4.20 24.54
CA GLN A 403 -18.54 -3.15 25.53
C GLN A 403 -19.85 -2.49 25.97
N MET A 404 -20.18 -2.67 27.26
CA MET A 404 -21.37 -2.07 27.87
C MET A 404 -21.03 -0.75 28.58
N PRO A 405 -22.00 0.16 28.70
CA PRO A 405 -21.81 1.39 29.47
C PRO A 405 -21.41 1.10 30.92
N GLY A 406 -20.33 1.74 31.39
CA GLY A 406 -19.85 1.60 32.78
C GLY A 406 -18.92 0.41 33.05
N SER A 407 -18.60 -0.42 32.04
CA SER A 407 -17.50 -1.38 32.18
C SER A 407 -16.17 -0.64 32.08
N GLU A 408 -15.46 -0.46 33.20
CA GLU A 408 -14.06 -0.02 33.14
C GLU A 408 -13.25 -1.01 32.31
N ALA A 409 -12.55 -0.51 31.29
CA ALA A 409 -11.51 -1.30 30.62
C ALA A 409 -10.49 -1.76 31.68
N PRO A 410 -9.96 -2.99 31.61
CA PRO A 410 -8.94 -3.44 32.55
C PRO A 410 -7.64 -2.67 32.27
N ALA A 411 -7.50 -1.50 32.91
CA ALA A 411 -6.26 -0.75 32.93
C ALA A 411 -5.29 -1.50 33.85
N GLY A 412 -4.26 -2.10 33.26
CA GLY A 412 -3.11 -2.57 34.00
C GLY A 412 -2.50 -1.43 34.81
N GLY A 413 -2.49 -1.55 36.13
CA GLY A 413 -1.93 -0.53 37.01
C GLY A 413 -2.47 -0.62 38.43
N SER A 414 -1.87 -1.53 39.21
CA SER A 414 -1.95 -1.64 40.67
C SER A 414 -2.31 -0.34 41.41
N LYS A 415 -3.38 -0.39 42.21
CA LYS A 415 -3.39 0.14 43.59
C LYS A 415 -4.28 -0.74 44.49
N THR A 416 -3.67 -1.76 45.06
CA THR A 416 -4.09 -2.34 46.34
C THR A 416 -3.87 -1.36 47.49
N SER A 417 -4.91 -1.11 48.27
CA SER A 417 -4.88 -0.92 49.72
C SER A 417 -6.34 -1.01 50.18
N GLY A 418 -6.80 -1.90 51.04
CA GLY A 418 -6.16 -2.90 51.88
C GLY A 418 -7.10 -3.10 53.07
N ASN A 419 -7.65 -4.30 53.25
CA ASN A 419 -7.80 -4.85 54.59
C ASN A 419 -7.93 -6.38 54.58
N ARG A 420 -7.25 -6.97 55.57
CA ARG A 420 -7.21 -8.40 55.94
C ARG A 420 -8.64 -8.92 56.16
N GLN A 421 -8.98 -10.20 56.08
CA GLN A 421 -8.34 -11.40 56.65
C GLN A 421 -9.24 -12.59 56.24
N ASP A 422 -8.70 -13.66 55.65
CA ASP A 422 -8.81 -15.03 56.20
C ASP A 422 -8.30 -16.09 55.22
N LYS A 423 -7.54 -17.00 55.80
CA LYS A 423 -7.05 -18.24 55.21
C LYS A 423 -8.12 -19.31 55.39
N ASP A 424 -8.41 -20.07 54.33
CA ASP A 424 -8.24 -21.53 54.28
C ASP A 424 -9.17 -22.13 53.21
N ALA A 425 -8.56 -22.69 52.16
CA ALA A 425 -8.92 -23.97 51.52
C ALA A 425 -8.28 -24.02 50.12
N LYS A 426 -7.21 -24.82 50.03
CA LYS A 426 -6.74 -25.47 48.81
C LYS A 426 -7.90 -26.28 48.23
N ASP A 427 -8.34 -26.01 47.02
CA ASP A 427 -8.11 -26.86 45.84
C ASP A 427 -8.87 -26.33 44.62
N SER A 428 -8.16 -26.20 43.50
CA SER A 428 -8.62 -26.12 42.09
C SER A 428 -7.69 -25.18 41.30
N THR A 429 -6.83 -25.82 40.51
CA THR A 429 -6.32 -25.35 39.22
C THR A 429 -6.13 -23.85 39.04
N LYS A 430 -4.88 -23.40 39.23
CA LYS A 430 -4.36 -22.16 38.65
C LYS A 430 -4.73 -22.10 37.16
N ALA A 431 -5.77 -21.35 36.83
CA ALA A 431 -5.97 -20.85 35.49
C ALA A 431 -4.80 -19.89 35.21
N SER A 432 -3.93 -20.31 34.30
CA SER A 432 -2.91 -19.48 33.67
C SER A 432 -3.54 -18.16 33.23
N SER A 433 -3.01 -17.06 33.76
CA SER A 433 -3.34 -15.69 33.36
C SER A 433 -2.64 -15.27 32.05
N ASP A 434 -2.37 -16.22 31.15
CA ASP A 434 -1.74 -16.01 29.84
C ASP A 434 -2.57 -16.56 28.67
N ALA A 435 -3.85 -16.86 28.89
CA ALA A 435 -4.77 -17.15 27.79
C ALA A 435 -5.24 -15.82 27.17
N LYS A 436 -4.84 -15.56 25.92
CA LYS A 436 -5.58 -14.67 25.00
C LYS A 436 -7.08 -14.88 25.23
N PRO A 437 -7.92 -13.83 25.23
CA PRO A 437 -9.37 -14.00 25.38
C PRO A 437 -9.80 -15.03 24.35
N GLN A 438 -10.12 -16.23 24.83
CA GLN A 438 -10.51 -17.32 23.97
C GLN A 438 -11.87 -16.88 23.40
N GLU A 439 -12.03 -16.92 22.09
CA GLU A 439 -13.25 -16.54 21.36
C GLU A 439 -14.37 -17.54 21.72
N ARG A 440 -14.87 -17.47 22.95
CA ARG A 440 -15.86 -18.39 23.48
C ARG A 440 -17.22 -18.04 22.88
N ALA A 441 -18.05 -19.05 22.66
CA ALA A 441 -19.45 -18.89 22.27
C ALA A 441 -20.37 -18.53 23.47
N GLU A 442 -19.80 -17.91 24.49
CA GLU A 442 -20.46 -17.45 25.71
C GLU A 442 -19.91 -16.07 26.09
N GLY A 443 -20.76 -15.19 26.62
CA GLY A 443 -20.37 -13.85 27.05
C GLY A 443 -21.03 -12.73 26.24
N GLN A 444 -20.55 -11.51 26.47
CA GLN A 444 -21.09 -10.29 25.85
C GLN A 444 -20.48 -10.00 24.47
N GLY A 445 -19.24 -10.42 24.24
CA GLY A 445 -18.56 -10.24 22.96
C GLY A 445 -19.07 -11.22 21.89
N GLN A 446 -19.16 -10.76 20.65
CA GLN A 446 -19.70 -11.50 19.51
C GLN A 446 -18.61 -11.99 18.54
N PHE A 447 -17.38 -12.15 19.03
CA PHE A 447 -16.24 -12.56 18.22
C PHE A 447 -16.42 -13.96 17.61
N ASP A 448 -17.14 -14.86 18.28
CA ASP A 448 -17.41 -16.21 17.76
C ASP A 448 -18.32 -16.17 16.52
N TYR A 449 -19.37 -15.34 16.53
CA TYR A 449 -20.21 -15.08 15.36
C TYR A 449 -19.39 -14.49 14.21
N LEU A 450 -18.49 -13.55 14.52
CA LEU A 450 -17.61 -12.96 13.52
C LEU A 450 -16.67 -13.99 12.88
N ARG A 451 -16.14 -14.94 13.66
CA ARG A 451 -15.35 -16.06 13.14
C ARG A 451 -16.16 -16.98 12.23
N ARG A 452 -17.34 -17.41 12.68
CA ARG A 452 -18.24 -18.26 11.88
C ARG A 452 -18.67 -17.57 10.58
N LEU A 453 -18.85 -16.26 10.64
CA LEU A 453 -19.10 -15.45 9.44
C LEU A 453 -17.90 -15.50 8.49
N GLY A 454 -16.68 -15.33 9.01
CA GLY A 454 -15.44 -15.48 8.25
C GLY A 454 -15.30 -16.86 7.62
N ASP A 455 -15.54 -17.93 8.39
CA ASP A 455 -15.50 -19.31 7.89
C ASP A 455 -16.49 -19.54 6.76
N ARG A 456 -17.70 -18.97 6.87
CA ARG A 456 -18.73 -19.06 5.82
C ARG A 456 -18.31 -18.35 4.53
N ILE A 457 -17.67 -17.19 4.64
CA ILE A 457 -17.13 -16.46 3.47
C ILE A 457 -15.96 -17.23 2.85
N GLN A 458 -15.10 -17.86 3.67
CA GLN A 458 -14.00 -18.68 3.19
C GLN A 458 -14.48 -19.96 2.48
N GLN A 459 -15.53 -20.59 3.00
CA GLN A 459 -16.20 -21.73 2.35
C GLN A 459 -16.77 -21.30 0.99
N LEU A 460 -17.44 -20.15 0.93
CA LEU A 460 -17.93 -19.58 -0.33
C LEU A 460 -16.78 -19.33 -1.32
N ASP A 461 -15.67 -18.73 -0.90
CA ASP A 461 -14.48 -18.52 -1.75
C ASP A 461 -13.95 -19.85 -2.32
N SER A 462 -13.89 -20.88 -1.47
CA SER A 462 -13.43 -22.22 -1.85
C SER A 462 -14.37 -22.90 -2.86
N ASP A 463 -15.68 -22.85 -2.61
CA ASP A 463 -16.69 -23.43 -3.50
C ASP A 463 -16.71 -22.76 -4.87
N LEU A 464 -16.54 -21.43 -4.91
CA LEU A 464 -16.47 -20.67 -6.16
C LEU A 464 -15.23 -21.05 -6.97
N ARG A 465 -14.07 -21.23 -6.32
CA ARG A 465 -12.84 -21.69 -6.97
C ARG A 465 -12.97 -23.11 -7.52
N GLN A 466 -13.63 -24.00 -6.79
CA GLN A 466 -13.91 -25.36 -7.27
C GLN A 466 -14.80 -25.38 -8.52
N LYS A 467 -15.72 -24.41 -8.64
CA LYS A 467 -16.60 -24.22 -9.82
C LYS A 467 -15.89 -23.53 -11.00
N GLY A 468 -14.59 -23.24 -10.91
CA GLY A 468 -13.81 -22.60 -11.96
C GLY A 468 -13.88 -21.06 -11.97
N SER A 469 -14.45 -20.44 -10.94
CA SER A 469 -14.39 -18.98 -10.74
C SER A 469 -13.10 -18.57 -10.02
N LYS A 470 -12.80 -17.27 -9.94
CA LYS A 470 -11.63 -16.73 -9.24
C LYS A 470 -11.79 -16.68 -7.71
N GLY A 471 -12.96 -17.08 -7.20
CA GLY A 471 -13.33 -16.93 -5.80
C GLY A 471 -14.08 -15.63 -5.53
N VAL A 472 -14.05 -15.16 -4.28
CA VAL A 472 -14.54 -13.83 -3.88
C VAL A 472 -13.47 -12.80 -4.25
N GLU A 473 -13.79 -11.90 -5.18
CA GLU A 473 -12.83 -10.91 -5.71
C GLU A 473 -12.88 -9.59 -4.94
N ALA A 474 -14.02 -9.26 -4.31
CA ALA A 474 -14.15 -8.08 -3.46
C ALA A 474 -15.03 -8.32 -2.23
N VAL A 475 -14.69 -7.66 -1.12
CA VAL A 475 -15.42 -7.66 0.15
C VAL A 475 -15.70 -6.21 0.57
N GLY A 476 -16.98 -5.85 0.65
CA GLY A 476 -17.45 -4.57 1.18
C GLY A 476 -17.83 -4.70 2.65
N ILE A 477 -17.25 -3.88 3.52
CA ILE A 477 -17.59 -3.82 4.94
C ILE A 477 -18.35 -2.52 5.18
N LEU A 478 -19.61 -2.65 5.58
CA LEU A 478 -20.60 -1.58 5.57
C LEU A 478 -21.20 -1.46 6.97
N GLY A 479 -20.93 -0.34 7.63
CA GLY A 479 -21.36 -0.16 9.02
C GLY A 479 -21.31 1.30 9.43
N SER A 480 -22.09 1.64 10.44
CA SER A 480 -22.05 2.93 11.10
C SER A 480 -20.96 2.98 12.17
N ASP A 481 -20.66 1.86 12.84
CA ASP A 481 -19.58 1.79 13.83
C ASP A 481 -18.24 1.40 13.18
N LEU A 482 -17.23 2.24 13.43
CA LEU A 482 -15.89 2.04 12.93
C LEU A 482 -15.12 0.98 13.71
N TYR A 483 -15.37 0.82 15.01
CA TYR A 483 -14.69 -0.20 15.81
C TYR A 483 -15.06 -1.60 15.30
N ASP A 484 -16.35 -1.82 15.01
CA ASP A 484 -16.83 -3.02 14.35
C ASP A 484 -16.21 -3.23 12.95
N LYS A 485 -16.14 -2.18 12.11
CA LYS A 485 -15.47 -2.28 10.79
C LYS A 485 -14.03 -2.80 10.91
N LEU A 486 -13.26 -2.29 11.88
CA LEU A 486 -11.87 -2.71 12.10
C LEU A 486 -11.79 -4.16 12.57
N LEU A 487 -12.70 -4.60 13.44
CA LEU A 487 -12.80 -6.00 13.89
C LEU A 487 -13.14 -6.94 12.73
N VAL A 488 -14.10 -6.56 11.88
CA VAL A 488 -14.46 -7.34 10.69
C VAL A 488 -13.28 -7.44 9.72
N LEU A 489 -12.56 -6.34 9.48
CA LEU A 489 -11.33 -6.36 8.68
C LEU A 489 -10.28 -7.30 9.26
N GLN A 490 -10.06 -7.24 10.57
CA GLN A 490 -9.11 -8.09 11.28
C GLN A 490 -9.47 -9.58 11.15
N ALA A 491 -10.76 -9.92 11.18
CA ALA A 491 -11.22 -11.29 11.04
C ALA A 491 -11.17 -11.82 9.59
N LEU A 492 -11.54 -10.99 8.60
CA LEU A 492 -11.72 -11.44 7.22
C LEU A 492 -10.45 -11.37 6.36
N ARG A 493 -9.57 -10.38 6.56
CA ARG A 493 -8.35 -10.20 5.75
C ARG A 493 -7.47 -11.47 5.67
N PRO A 494 -7.24 -12.23 6.75
CA PRO A 494 -6.45 -13.46 6.69
C PRO A 494 -7.14 -14.60 5.94
N LEU A 495 -8.48 -14.62 5.92
CA LEU A 495 -9.27 -15.73 5.37
C LEU A 495 -9.46 -15.62 3.85
N VAL A 496 -9.55 -14.40 3.32
CA VAL A 496 -9.69 -14.13 1.87
C VAL A 496 -8.62 -13.12 1.39
N PRO A 497 -7.32 -13.48 1.43
CA PRO A 497 -6.20 -12.55 1.19
C PRO A 497 -6.11 -12.03 -0.25
N ASN A 498 -6.79 -12.69 -1.20
CA ASN A 498 -6.81 -12.30 -2.62
C ASN A 498 -7.91 -11.31 -2.96
N ALA A 499 -8.85 -11.04 -2.05
CA ALA A 499 -9.96 -10.14 -2.29
C ALA A 499 -9.55 -8.67 -2.08
N LEU A 500 -10.14 -7.77 -2.88
CA LEU A 500 -10.11 -6.34 -2.63
C LEU A 500 -11.07 -6.01 -1.49
N PHE A 501 -10.67 -5.15 -0.56
CA PHE A 501 -11.54 -4.71 0.53
C PHE A 501 -11.93 -3.26 0.31
N PHE A 502 -13.21 -2.95 0.53
CA PHE A 502 -13.69 -1.58 0.51
C PHE A 502 -14.65 -1.29 1.67
N THR A 503 -14.76 -0.01 2.02
CA THR A 503 -15.69 0.52 3.03
C THR A 503 -16.15 1.92 2.63
N THR A 504 -17.18 2.41 3.32
CA THR A 504 -17.60 3.81 3.30
C THR A 504 -17.04 4.59 4.48
N ASP A 505 -16.97 5.91 4.29
CA ASP A 505 -16.67 6.95 5.29
C ASP A 505 -15.23 6.92 5.83
N LEU A 506 -14.43 7.91 5.44
CA LEU A 506 -13.02 8.00 5.84
C LEU A 506 -12.90 8.47 7.30
N ASP A 507 -12.09 7.74 8.06
CA ASP A 507 -11.77 8.05 9.46
C ASP A 507 -10.27 7.88 9.74
N ALA A 508 -9.71 8.70 10.62
CA ALA A 508 -8.31 8.67 11.01
C ALA A 508 -7.91 7.34 11.69
N LEU A 509 -8.84 6.62 12.34
CA LEU A 509 -8.53 5.33 12.97
C LEU A 509 -8.09 4.26 11.95
N VAL A 510 -8.57 4.32 10.69
CA VAL A 510 -8.10 3.37 9.66
C VAL A 510 -6.66 3.64 9.23
N LEU A 511 -6.14 4.84 9.54
CA LEU A 511 -4.77 5.27 9.25
C LEU A 511 -3.82 5.07 10.44
N HIS A 512 -4.35 4.68 11.60
CA HIS A 512 -3.54 4.51 12.80
C HIS A 512 -2.55 3.34 12.62
N PRO A 513 -1.27 3.47 13.04
CA PRO A 513 -0.26 2.44 12.81
C PRO A 513 -0.65 1.03 13.30
N SER A 514 -1.43 0.93 14.39
CA SER A 514 -1.92 -0.37 14.90
C SER A 514 -2.98 -1.03 14.01
N ALA A 515 -3.70 -0.24 13.20
CA ALA A 515 -4.72 -0.74 12.29
C ALA A 515 -4.15 -1.08 10.90
N LEU A 516 -3.01 -0.48 10.52
CA LEU A 516 -2.38 -0.65 9.20
C LEU A 516 -2.05 -2.11 8.85
N THR A 517 -1.95 -3.01 9.83
CA THR A 517 -1.78 -4.45 9.59
C THR A 517 -2.93 -5.05 8.76
N TYR A 518 -4.16 -4.54 8.90
CA TYR A 518 -5.36 -5.04 8.21
C TYR A 518 -6.11 -3.98 7.39
N THR A 519 -5.85 -2.67 7.60
CA THR A 519 -6.44 -1.59 6.81
C THR A 519 -5.62 -1.21 5.57
N ARG A 520 -4.39 -1.68 5.42
CA ARG A 520 -3.57 -1.37 4.26
C ARG A 520 -4.18 -1.89 2.95
N ASN A 521 -4.14 -1.07 1.90
CA ASN A 521 -4.84 -1.31 0.62
C ASN A 521 -6.37 -1.45 0.79
N LEU A 522 -6.95 -0.81 1.81
CA LEU A 522 -8.40 -0.65 1.94
C LEU A 522 -8.83 0.51 1.04
N LEU A 523 -9.84 0.26 0.20
CA LEU A 523 -10.51 1.29 -0.58
C LEU A 523 -11.60 1.94 0.28
N VAL A 524 -11.59 3.25 0.42
CA VAL A 524 -12.58 3.99 1.19
C VAL A 524 -13.27 5.01 0.29
N ALA A 525 -14.57 4.83 0.06
CA ALA A 525 -15.41 5.84 -0.56
C ALA A 525 -15.95 6.77 0.53
N SER A 526 -15.76 8.08 0.38
CA SER A 526 -16.18 9.04 1.41
C SER A 526 -16.70 10.31 0.78
N SER A 527 -17.71 10.93 1.40
CA SER A 527 -18.22 12.24 0.96
C SER A 527 -17.13 13.30 1.03
N PHE A 528 -16.34 13.29 2.10
CA PHE A 528 -15.24 14.23 2.34
C PHE A 528 -13.97 13.50 2.80
N GLY A 529 -12.82 14.12 2.56
CA GLY A 529 -11.59 13.76 3.25
C GLY A 529 -11.60 14.22 4.72
N LEU A 530 -10.47 14.02 5.39
CA LEU A 530 -10.24 14.51 6.75
C LEU A 530 -10.01 16.03 6.83
N GLN A 531 -9.96 16.72 5.70
CA GLN A 531 -9.78 18.17 5.62
C GLN A 531 -10.40 18.71 4.33
N LEU A 532 -10.78 19.99 4.35
CA LEU A 532 -11.13 20.76 3.15
C LEU A 532 -9.90 21.48 2.60
N ARG A 533 -10.05 22.13 1.44
CA ARG A 533 -9.01 23.01 0.89
C ARG A 533 -8.64 24.11 1.90
N PRO A 534 -7.38 24.59 1.94
CA PRO A 534 -6.93 25.58 2.91
C PRO A 534 -7.82 26.84 3.03
N ALA A 535 -8.34 27.36 1.92
CA ALA A 535 -9.25 28.52 1.93
C ALA A 535 -10.57 28.30 2.68
N VAL A 536 -11.04 27.05 2.77
CA VAL A 536 -12.27 26.67 3.49
C VAL A 536 -11.95 26.12 4.88
N GLN A 537 -10.83 25.42 5.05
CA GLN A 537 -10.44 24.89 6.36
C GLN A 537 -9.94 25.99 7.32
N GLY A 538 -9.26 27.01 6.77
CA GLY A 538 -8.64 28.08 7.55
C GLY A 538 -7.54 27.55 8.47
N GLU A 539 -7.55 28.01 9.71
CA GLU A 539 -6.57 27.64 10.75
C GLU A 539 -6.91 26.32 11.46
N THR A 540 -8.04 25.68 11.11
CA THR A 540 -8.51 24.47 11.78
C THR A 540 -7.67 23.26 11.34
N PRO A 541 -7.13 22.44 12.27
CA PRO A 541 -6.40 21.24 11.89
C PRO A 541 -7.29 20.22 11.18
N PRO A 542 -6.70 19.21 10.51
CA PRO A 542 -7.46 18.12 9.91
C PRO A 542 -8.31 17.39 10.96
N PHE A 543 -9.53 17.03 10.58
CA PHE A 543 -10.49 16.29 11.39
C PHE A 543 -10.17 14.80 11.46
N ARG A 544 -10.87 14.09 12.36
CA ARG A 544 -10.76 12.65 12.52
C ARG A 544 -11.73 11.87 11.65
N SER A 545 -12.85 12.44 11.22
CA SER A 545 -13.82 11.76 10.35
C SER A 545 -14.39 12.67 9.26
N SER A 546 -14.90 12.06 8.18
CA SER A 546 -15.64 12.76 7.12
C SER A 546 -16.88 13.49 7.65
N TYR A 547 -17.56 12.93 8.66
CA TYR A 547 -18.72 13.55 9.31
C TYR A 547 -18.37 14.84 10.05
N GLN A 548 -17.17 14.93 10.64
CA GLN A 548 -16.70 16.20 11.21
C GLN A 548 -16.50 17.26 10.14
N THR A 549 -15.91 16.87 8.99
CA THR A 549 -15.75 17.78 7.86
C THR A 549 -17.11 18.29 7.36
N ALA A 550 -18.12 17.40 7.28
CA ALA A 550 -19.48 17.77 6.91
C ALA A 550 -20.15 18.69 7.96
N ALA A 551 -20.01 18.40 9.25
CA ALA A 551 -20.58 19.23 10.33
C ALA A 551 -19.92 20.62 10.40
N PHE A 552 -18.60 20.70 10.19
CA PHE A 552 -17.88 21.97 10.06
C PHE A 552 -18.43 22.80 8.89
N LEU A 553 -18.57 22.20 7.70
CA LEU A 553 -19.12 22.86 6.52
C LEU A 553 -20.59 23.28 6.71
N ALA A 554 -21.41 22.41 7.30
CA ALA A 554 -22.81 22.69 7.62
C ALA A 554 -22.94 23.90 8.56
N THR A 555 -22.06 24.01 9.57
CA THR A 555 -22.05 25.14 10.49
C THR A 555 -21.74 26.46 9.77
N ARG A 556 -20.72 26.47 8.90
CA ARG A 556 -20.32 27.66 8.14
C ARG A 556 -21.41 28.11 7.16
N THR A 557 -22.00 27.16 6.42
CA THR A 557 -23.09 27.44 5.47
C THR A 557 -24.37 27.92 6.16
N ALA A 558 -24.69 27.36 7.33
CA ALA A 558 -25.81 27.79 8.17
C ALA A 558 -25.68 29.25 8.64
N ILE A 559 -24.49 29.66 9.11
CA ILE A 559 -24.24 31.04 9.54
C ILE A 559 -24.38 32.02 8.38
N ARG A 560 -23.90 31.66 7.19
CA ARG A 560 -24.00 32.52 6.01
C ARG A 560 -25.38 32.51 5.36
N GLY A 561 -26.30 31.67 5.81
CA GLY A 561 -27.65 31.58 5.28
C GLY A 561 -27.72 31.02 3.85
N MET A 562 -26.76 30.16 3.47
CA MET A 562 -26.74 29.53 2.15
C MET A 562 -27.85 28.47 2.02
N ALA A 563 -28.51 28.41 0.86
CA ALA A 563 -29.57 27.45 0.55
C ALA A 563 -29.01 26.09 0.10
N GLY A 564 -28.15 25.49 0.92
CA GLY A 564 -27.53 24.18 0.70
C GLY A 564 -26.17 24.20 0.00
N ALA A 565 -25.60 23.00 -0.16
CA ALA A 565 -24.32 22.80 -0.83
C ALA A 565 -24.51 22.65 -2.36
N PRO A 566 -23.64 23.28 -3.18
CA PRO A 566 -23.53 22.96 -4.61
C PRO A 566 -23.29 21.47 -4.84
N ALA A 567 -23.91 20.89 -5.88
CA ALA A 567 -23.77 19.47 -6.22
C ALA A 567 -22.30 19.02 -6.40
N ALA A 568 -21.45 19.90 -6.92
CA ALA A 568 -20.01 19.65 -7.07
C ALA A 568 -19.30 19.36 -5.73
N TRP A 569 -19.77 19.95 -4.63
CA TRP A 569 -19.20 19.74 -3.29
C TRP A 569 -19.52 18.35 -2.75
N LEU A 570 -20.66 17.79 -3.14
CA LEU A 570 -21.17 16.50 -2.68
C LEU A 570 -20.71 15.32 -3.55
N LYS A 571 -19.83 15.56 -4.54
CA LYS A 571 -19.18 14.49 -5.31
C LYS A 571 -18.25 13.68 -4.40
N PRO A 572 -18.49 12.36 -4.21
CA PRO A 572 -17.64 11.53 -3.36
C PRO A 572 -16.20 11.43 -3.85
N ARG A 573 -15.30 11.14 -2.91
CA ARG A 573 -13.88 10.90 -3.18
C ARG A 573 -13.51 9.47 -2.82
N MET A 574 -12.62 8.90 -3.64
CA MET A 574 -12.01 7.61 -3.36
C MET A 574 -10.63 7.78 -2.72
N PHE A 575 -10.41 7.04 -1.64
CA PHE A 575 -9.14 6.95 -0.94
C PHE A 575 -8.64 5.51 -0.92
N GLU A 576 -7.32 5.31 -1.01
CA GLU A 576 -6.67 4.03 -0.70
C GLU A 576 -5.71 4.22 0.48
N VAL A 577 -5.81 3.33 1.48
CA VAL A 577 -4.97 3.37 2.68
C VAL A 577 -3.57 2.84 2.37
N GLY A 578 -2.57 3.73 2.34
CA GLY A 578 -1.16 3.38 2.19
C GLY A 578 -0.46 3.08 3.51
N SER A 579 0.86 2.86 3.46
CA SER A 579 1.69 2.60 4.65
C SER A 579 1.88 3.81 5.59
N VAL A 580 1.62 5.02 5.10
CA VAL A 580 1.88 6.28 5.84
C VAL A 580 0.64 7.18 5.89
N ARG A 581 -0.15 7.21 4.82
CA ARG A 581 -1.33 8.07 4.68
C ARG A 581 -2.35 7.46 3.73
N ALA A 582 -3.60 7.91 3.81
CA ALA A 582 -4.57 7.73 2.74
C ALA A 582 -4.15 8.54 1.50
N VAL A 583 -4.27 7.92 0.33
CA VAL A 583 -4.03 8.53 -0.98
C VAL A 583 -5.38 8.78 -1.64
N GLN A 584 -5.72 10.05 -1.85
CA GLN A 584 -6.92 10.46 -2.57
C GLN A 584 -6.71 10.33 -4.07
N PHE A 585 -7.58 9.59 -4.75
CA PHE A 585 -7.57 9.50 -6.20
C PHE A 585 -8.22 10.70 -6.87
N ALA A 586 -7.72 11.05 -8.05
CA ALA A 586 -8.35 12.03 -8.94
C ALA A 586 -9.74 11.55 -9.35
N SER A 587 -10.68 12.48 -9.45
CA SER A 587 -12.01 12.18 -10.00
C SER A 587 -11.88 11.96 -11.51
N PRO A 588 -12.61 11.00 -12.12
CA PRO A 588 -12.57 10.78 -13.57
C PRO A 588 -13.00 12.01 -14.39
N ASP A 589 -13.83 12.88 -13.82
CA ASP A 589 -14.45 14.03 -14.50
C ASP A 589 -13.58 15.30 -14.53
N SER A 590 -12.56 15.40 -13.68
CA SER A 590 -11.79 16.64 -13.50
C SER A 590 -10.52 16.62 -14.36
N SER A 591 -10.58 17.22 -15.54
CA SER A 591 -9.41 17.50 -16.40
C SER A 591 -8.32 18.33 -15.70
N HIS A 592 -8.64 18.96 -14.58
CA HIS A 592 -7.75 19.79 -13.76
C HIS A 592 -6.91 18.98 -12.73
N ASP A 593 -7.32 17.78 -12.33
CA ASP A 593 -6.64 17.00 -11.26
C ASP A 593 -5.31 16.36 -11.72
N ALA A 594 -5.01 16.39 -13.02
CA ALA A 594 -3.79 15.80 -13.58
C ALA A 594 -2.55 16.72 -13.50
N GLN A 595 -2.70 17.96 -13.01
CA GLN A 595 -1.62 18.93 -12.90
C GLN A 595 -1.30 19.25 -11.43
N PHE A 596 -0.02 19.51 -11.15
CA PHE A 596 0.45 20.03 -9.86
C PHE A 596 0.01 21.50 -9.76
N GLU A 597 -1.28 21.76 -9.60
CA GLU A 597 -1.72 23.05 -9.12
C GLU A 597 -1.44 23.10 -7.61
N LEU A 598 -0.96 24.24 -7.13
CA LEU A 598 -0.99 24.52 -5.70
C LEU A 598 -2.40 25.03 -5.39
N ASP A 599 -2.99 24.64 -4.27
CA ASP A 599 -4.32 25.16 -3.88
C ASP A 599 -4.36 26.70 -3.93
N ASP A 600 -3.24 27.35 -3.60
CA ASP A 600 -3.06 28.81 -3.62
C ASP A 600 -3.12 29.44 -5.02
N THR A 601 -2.91 28.65 -6.07
CA THR A 601 -2.90 29.11 -7.48
C THR A 601 -4.26 29.05 -8.17
N ARG A 602 -5.30 28.52 -7.51
CA ARG A 602 -6.66 28.49 -8.05
C ARG A 602 -7.20 29.91 -8.17
N THR A 603 -7.82 30.22 -9.30
CA THR A 603 -8.38 31.55 -9.59
C THR A 603 -9.52 31.95 -8.65
N ASP A 604 -10.23 30.96 -8.09
CA ASP A 604 -11.35 31.13 -7.16
C ASP A 604 -10.92 31.27 -5.68
N ASN A 605 -9.62 31.24 -5.37
CA ASN A 605 -9.15 31.07 -3.98
C ASN A 605 -9.54 32.24 -3.06
N GLU A 606 -9.40 33.47 -3.53
CA GLU A 606 -9.75 34.67 -2.75
C GLU A 606 -11.26 34.78 -2.52
N GLN A 607 -12.07 34.46 -3.55
CA GLN A 607 -13.53 34.44 -3.47
C GLN A 607 -14.03 33.32 -2.54
N CYS A 608 -13.42 32.14 -2.61
CA CYS A 608 -13.71 31.01 -1.74
C CYS A 608 -13.43 31.35 -0.26
N GLN A 609 -12.29 32.01 0.03
CA GLN A 609 -11.93 32.38 1.41
C GLN A 609 -12.90 33.42 2.00
N LYS A 610 -13.29 34.43 1.23
CA LYS A 610 -14.20 35.49 1.69
C LYS A 610 -15.64 35.00 1.75
N GLY A 611 -16.14 34.40 0.68
CA GLY A 611 -17.56 34.15 0.43
C GLY A 611 -18.03 32.69 0.53
N LEU A 612 -17.14 31.69 0.59
CA LEU A 612 -17.46 30.29 0.25
C LEU A 612 -17.99 30.14 -1.18
N GLU A 613 -17.65 31.10 -2.05
CA GLU A 613 -17.97 31.10 -3.47
C GLU A 613 -16.88 30.34 -4.24
N CYS A 614 -16.90 29.02 -4.16
CA CYS A 614 -15.96 28.16 -4.89
C CYS A 614 -16.69 26.98 -5.55
N GLU A 615 -16.19 26.60 -6.72
CA GLU A 615 -16.70 25.45 -7.46
C GLU A 615 -16.37 24.13 -6.74
N GLU A 616 -15.20 24.06 -6.10
CA GLU A 616 -14.72 22.87 -5.39
C GLU A 616 -14.11 23.23 -4.03
N ILE A 617 -14.49 22.46 -3.02
CA ILE A 617 -14.05 22.63 -1.62
C ILE A 617 -13.09 21.55 -1.15
N HIS A 618 -12.89 20.51 -1.95
CA HIS A 618 -11.99 19.41 -1.64
C HIS A 618 -10.54 19.85 -1.91
N PRO A 619 -9.57 19.36 -1.12
CA PRO A 619 -8.17 19.54 -1.46
C PRO A 619 -7.88 18.82 -2.79
N LEU A 620 -6.88 19.32 -3.52
CA LEU A 620 -6.41 18.67 -4.74
C LEU A 620 -6.09 17.20 -4.48
N ALA A 621 -6.52 16.35 -5.43
CA ALA A 621 -6.19 14.94 -5.38
C ALA A 621 -4.67 14.75 -5.29
N THR A 622 -4.24 13.65 -4.68
CA THR A 622 -2.80 13.39 -4.60
C THR A 622 -2.22 13.30 -6.01
N ALA A 623 -1.25 14.17 -6.30
CA ALA A 623 -0.69 14.29 -7.64
C ALA A 623 -0.31 12.91 -8.20
N ALA A 624 -0.83 12.60 -9.39
CA ALA A 624 -0.61 11.31 -10.03
C ALA A 624 0.88 11.05 -10.28
N PHE A 625 1.71 12.09 -10.39
CA PHE A 625 3.17 11.98 -10.44
C PHE A 625 3.84 13.25 -9.90
N ARG A 626 5.10 13.15 -9.48
CA ARG A 626 5.91 14.30 -9.09
C ARG A 626 6.73 14.80 -10.27
N ASN A 627 6.74 16.11 -10.53
CA ASN A 627 7.65 16.69 -11.52
C ASN A 627 9.11 16.46 -11.09
N VAL A 628 9.94 16.02 -12.04
CA VAL A 628 11.37 15.83 -11.79
C VAL A 628 12.07 17.18 -11.85
N SER A 629 12.56 17.66 -10.70
CA SER A 629 13.38 18.89 -10.67
C SER A 629 14.66 18.72 -11.48
N ILE A 630 15.17 19.80 -12.08
CA ILE A 630 16.43 19.81 -12.84
C ILE A 630 17.60 19.14 -12.08
N PRO A 631 17.86 19.37 -10.78
CA PRO A 631 18.96 18.69 -10.08
C PRO A 631 18.77 17.17 -9.98
N VAL A 632 17.53 16.71 -9.77
CA VAL A 632 17.21 15.27 -9.78
C VAL A 632 17.39 14.69 -11.18
N ALA A 633 16.93 15.39 -12.22
CA ALA A 633 17.15 14.99 -13.60
C ALA A 633 18.64 14.92 -13.94
N ALA A 634 19.44 15.88 -13.49
CA ALA A 634 20.89 15.89 -13.65
C ALA A 634 21.57 14.69 -12.98
N ALA A 635 21.14 14.30 -11.77
CA ALA A 635 21.63 13.11 -11.10
C ALA A 635 21.33 11.83 -11.92
N PHE A 636 20.12 11.70 -12.48
CA PHE A 636 19.78 10.60 -13.38
C PHE A 636 20.60 10.63 -14.68
N SER A 637 20.84 11.81 -15.26
CA SER A 637 21.69 11.99 -16.44
C SER A 637 23.13 11.56 -16.18
N VAL A 638 23.71 11.89 -15.02
CA VAL A 638 25.05 11.43 -14.62
C VAL A 638 25.11 9.91 -14.59
N LEU A 639 24.13 9.27 -13.95
CA LEU A 639 24.05 7.80 -13.89
C LEU A 639 23.91 7.18 -15.28
N ALA A 640 23.07 7.75 -16.14
CA ALA A 640 22.87 7.29 -17.52
C ALA A 640 24.15 7.42 -18.35
N VAL A 641 24.86 8.55 -18.25
CA VAL A 641 26.15 8.78 -18.93
C VAL A 641 27.22 7.80 -18.42
N CYS A 642 27.33 7.60 -17.09
CA CYS A 642 28.24 6.62 -16.52
C CYS A 642 27.94 5.20 -17.00
N ALA A 643 26.66 4.82 -17.05
CA ALA A 643 26.21 3.51 -17.52
C ALA A 643 26.50 3.31 -19.02
N ALA A 644 26.27 4.33 -19.86
CA ALA A 644 26.57 4.29 -21.30
C ALA A 644 28.07 4.24 -21.59
N CYS A 645 28.90 4.89 -20.75
CA CYS A 645 30.35 4.86 -20.87
C CYS A 645 30.97 3.51 -20.49
N TYR A 646 30.30 2.69 -19.66
CA TYR A 646 30.81 1.39 -19.23
C TYR A 646 31.04 0.39 -20.38
N PRO A 647 30.06 0.09 -21.28
CA PRO A 647 30.29 -0.82 -22.41
C PRO A 647 31.19 -0.21 -23.50
N LEU A 648 31.24 1.12 -23.60
CA LEU A 648 32.08 1.84 -24.56
C LEU A 648 33.47 2.17 -24.00
N ARG A 649 33.80 1.74 -22.77
CA ARG A 649 35.01 2.14 -22.05
C ARG A 649 36.28 2.01 -22.88
N ARG A 650 36.46 0.91 -23.63
CA ARG A 650 37.65 0.74 -24.50
C ARG A 650 37.72 1.77 -25.63
N ARG A 651 36.60 2.12 -26.27
CA ARG A 651 36.56 3.09 -27.39
C ARG A 651 36.60 4.54 -26.91
N VAL A 652 35.95 4.82 -25.78
CA VAL A 652 35.90 6.16 -25.19
C VAL A 652 37.24 6.50 -24.55
N TRP A 653 37.84 5.58 -23.78
CA TRP A 653 39.17 5.81 -23.21
C TRP A 653 40.27 5.84 -24.28
N SER A 654 40.20 5.04 -25.35
CA SER A 654 41.21 5.14 -26.42
C SER A 654 41.16 6.49 -27.15
N ARG A 655 39.96 7.06 -27.34
CA ARG A 655 39.79 8.41 -27.89
C ARG A 655 40.20 9.49 -26.91
N PHE A 656 39.91 9.33 -25.61
CA PHE A 656 40.34 10.25 -24.56
C PHE A 656 41.87 10.25 -24.40
N ASP A 657 42.51 9.08 -24.36
CA ASP A 657 43.97 8.95 -24.35
C ASP A 657 44.60 9.54 -25.62
N SER A 658 43.98 9.35 -26.77
CA SER A 658 44.42 9.96 -28.04
C SER A 658 44.32 11.49 -28.02
N LEU A 659 43.33 12.05 -27.33
CA LEU A 659 43.12 13.50 -27.22
C LEU A 659 44.08 14.14 -26.18
N MET A 660 44.45 13.36 -25.16
CA MET A 660 45.36 13.76 -24.08
C MET A 660 46.85 13.49 -24.38
N LYS A 661 47.18 12.59 -25.32
CA LYS A 661 48.56 12.33 -25.77
C LYS A 661 49.00 13.38 -26.78
N GLY A 662 49.92 14.25 -26.37
CA GLY A 662 50.63 15.16 -27.28
C GLY A 662 50.90 16.58 -26.79
N SER A 663 50.77 16.90 -25.50
CA SER A 663 51.11 18.24 -24.98
C SER A 663 52.19 18.16 -23.91
N ASN A 664 53.25 18.96 -24.08
CA ASN A 664 54.38 19.07 -23.16
C ASN A 664 54.22 20.24 -22.16
N SER A 665 53.07 20.93 -22.14
CA SER A 665 52.83 22.08 -21.26
C SER A 665 51.61 21.85 -20.33
N TYR A 666 51.80 22.08 -19.02
CA TYR A 666 50.73 22.04 -18.01
C TYR A 666 49.48 22.87 -18.35
N PRO A 667 49.58 24.11 -18.91
CA PRO A 667 48.39 24.92 -19.20
C PRO A 667 47.52 24.36 -20.35
N GLU A 668 48.11 23.76 -21.39
CA GLU A 668 47.34 23.14 -22.47
C GLU A 668 46.61 21.88 -22.02
N LEU A 669 47.25 21.08 -21.15
CA LEU A 669 46.62 19.88 -20.58
C LEU A 669 45.42 20.27 -19.70
N ALA A 670 45.57 21.32 -18.88
CA ALA A 670 44.49 21.86 -18.07
C ALA A 670 43.33 22.42 -18.93
N ALA A 671 43.64 23.14 -20.00
CA ALA A 671 42.63 23.68 -20.93
C ALA A 671 41.85 22.57 -21.65
N ARG A 672 42.53 21.51 -22.12
CA ARG A 672 41.88 20.34 -22.75
C ARG A 672 41.04 19.54 -21.75
N GLY A 673 41.52 19.35 -20.53
CA GLY A 673 40.77 18.71 -19.45
C GLY A 673 39.51 19.49 -19.08
N LEU A 674 39.62 20.82 -18.98
CA LEU A 674 38.48 21.71 -18.74
C LEU A 674 37.47 21.66 -19.88
N ALA A 675 37.91 21.66 -21.15
CA ALA A 675 37.03 21.54 -22.31
C ALA A 675 36.23 20.23 -22.31
N VAL A 676 36.85 19.11 -21.91
CA VAL A 676 36.13 17.83 -21.78
C VAL A 676 35.12 17.87 -20.63
N LEU A 677 35.48 18.43 -19.48
CA LEU A 677 34.56 18.58 -18.35
C LEU A 677 33.36 19.47 -18.71
N ILE A 678 33.60 20.58 -19.41
CA ILE A 678 32.54 21.45 -19.93
C ILE A 678 31.67 20.69 -20.92
N GLY A 679 32.25 19.95 -21.87
CA GLY A 679 31.50 19.14 -22.83
C GLY A 679 30.61 18.08 -22.18
N VAL A 680 31.14 17.36 -21.18
CA VAL A 680 30.36 16.39 -20.39
C VAL A 680 29.26 17.09 -19.60
N GLY A 681 29.55 18.25 -19.00
CA GLY A 681 28.57 19.08 -18.30
C GLY A 681 27.42 19.53 -19.21
N VAL A 682 27.73 19.98 -20.43
CA VAL A 682 26.73 20.38 -21.43
C VAL A 682 25.86 19.20 -21.84
N ILE A 683 26.44 18.00 -22.04
CA ILE A 683 25.67 16.79 -22.36
C ILE A 683 24.75 16.41 -21.19
N ILE A 684 25.25 16.41 -19.95
CA ILE A 684 24.45 16.10 -18.76
C ILE A 684 23.29 17.09 -18.62
N TYR A 685 23.55 18.39 -18.82
CA TYR A 685 22.54 19.43 -18.76
C TYR A 685 21.49 19.26 -19.87
N ALA A 686 21.91 19.03 -21.12
CA ALA A 686 20.99 18.80 -22.23
C ALA A 686 20.10 17.55 -22.04
N VAL A 687 20.66 16.47 -21.49
CA VAL A 687 19.88 15.27 -21.15
C VAL A 687 18.94 15.56 -19.98
N ALA A 688 19.40 16.30 -18.97
CA ALA A 688 18.58 16.66 -17.81
C ALA A 688 17.39 17.56 -18.18
N THR A 689 17.60 18.56 -19.04
CA THR A 689 16.52 19.42 -19.56
C THR A 689 15.58 18.62 -20.45
N GLY A 690 16.09 17.71 -21.28
CA GLY A 690 15.27 16.77 -22.06
C GLY A 690 14.39 15.89 -21.17
N ILE A 691 14.94 15.31 -20.10
CA ILE A 691 14.17 14.52 -19.11
C ILE A 691 13.11 15.40 -18.44
N HIS A 692 13.48 16.62 -18.01
CA HIS A 692 12.56 17.54 -17.36
C HIS A 692 11.36 17.91 -18.24
N GLN A 693 11.58 18.15 -19.54
CA GLN A 693 10.51 18.50 -20.49
C GLN A 693 9.69 17.30 -20.95
N LEU A 694 10.31 16.13 -21.13
CA LEU A 694 9.63 14.92 -21.60
C LEU A 694 8.87 14.19 -20.48
N TRP A 695 9.33 14.30 -19.24
CA TRP A 695 8.72 13.65 -18.07
C TRP A 695 7.22 13.91 -17.93
N PRO A 696 6.70 15.16 -17.95
CA PRO A 696 5.26 15.38 -17.79
C PRO A 696 4.43 14.74 -18.92
N LEU A 697 4.94 14.67 -20.15
CA LEU A 697 4.26 14.01 -21.26
C LEU A 697 4.20 12.49 -21.05
N LEU A 698 5.33 11.89 -20.68
CA LEU A 698 5.42 10.46 -20.37
C LEU A 698 4.55 10.11 -19.16
N ALA A 699 4.67 10.88 -18.08
CA ALA A 699 3.97 10.63 -16.84
C ALA A 699 2.46 10.73 -17.01
N ARG A 700 1.96 11.74 -17.76
CA ARG A 700 0.54 11.82 -18.13
C ARG A 700 0.07 10.58 -18.88
N SER A 701 0.86 10.07 -19.82
CA SER A 701 0.52 8.84 -20.56
C SER A 701 0.51 7.60 -19.64
N LEU A 702 1.45 7.49 -18.71
CA LEU A 702 1.52 6.38 -17.76
C LEU A 702 0.40 6.45 -16.70
N THR A 703 -0.12 7.63 -16.39
CA THR A 703 -1.17 7.83 -15.37
C THR A 703 -2.57 7.99 -15.96
N GLN A 704 -2.79 7.75 -17.26
CA GLN A 704 -4.10 7.95 -17.91
C GLN A 704 -5.23 7.18 -17.23
N ASP A 705 -4.97 5.93 -16.83
CA ASP A 705 -5.96 5.09 -16.14
C ASP A 705 -6.00 5.32 -14.61
N GLY A 706 -5.40 6.41 -14.13
CA GLY A 706 -5.48 6.84 -12.73
C GLY A 706 -4.48 6.20 -11.76
N GLN A 707 -3.58 5.30 -12.17
CA GLN A 707 -2.56 4.75 -11.27
C GLN A 707 -1.48 5.80 -10.94
N PRO A 708 -1.33 6.25 -9.68
CA PRO A 708 -0.34 7.25 -9.35
C PRO A 708 1.08 6.64 -9.25
N ILE A 709 2.11 7.40 -9.64
CA ILE A 709 3.54 7.10 -9.54
C ILE A 709 4.05 7.57 -8.16
N ILE A 710 3.89 6.72 -7.15
CA ILE A 710 4.29 6.99 -5.76
C ILE A 710 5.30 5.93 -5.31
N LEU A 711 6.47 6.35 -4.80
CA LEU A 711 7.58 5.42 -4.57
C LEU A 711 7.46 4.55 -3.31
N LEU A 712 7.02 5.08 -2.16
CA LEU A 712 7.22 4.43 -0.85
C LEU A 712 5.94 4.22 -0.02
N ASN A 713 4.76 4.42 -0.60
CA ASN A 713 3.48 4.27 0.11
C ASN A 713 2.90 2.85 0.04
N GLY A 714 3.52 1.95 -0.73
CA GLY A 714 3.06 0.58 -0.85
C GLY A 714 1.85 0.35 -1.76
N LEU A 715 1.44 1.35 -2.54
CA LEU A 715 0.24 1.33 -3.39
C LEU A 715 0.55 1.36 -4.90
N SER A 716 1.76 1.75 -5.30
CA SER A 716 2.06 1.99 -6.71
C SER A 716 2.80 0.83 -7.35
N LEU A 717 2.32 0.41 -8.52
CA LEU A 717 2.97 -0.62 -9.33
C LEU A 717 4.18 -0.09 -10.13
N TRP A 718 4.26 1.23 -10.34
CA TRP A 718 5.28 1.86 -11.18
C TRP A 718 6.73 1.68 -10.68
N PRO A 719 7.05 1.87 -9.38
CA PRO A 719 8.41 1.66 -8.88
C PRO A 719 8.90 0.24 -9.13
N THR A 720 8.02 -0.76 -8.96
CA THR A 720 8.35 -2.16 -9.27
C THR A 720 8.61 -2.34 -10.76
N THR A 721 7.73 -1.80 -11.60
CA THR A 721 7.83 -1.94 -13.06
C THR A 721 9.11 -1.30 -13.60
N PHE A 722 9.48 -0.11 -13.11
CA PHE A 722 10.74 0.54 -13.48
C PHE A 722 11.97 -0.25 -13.00
N LEU A 723 11.96 -0.76 -11.77
CA LEU A 723 13.06 -1.59 -11.27
C LEU A 723 13.21 -2.88 -12.09
N ARG A 724 12.09 -3.50 -12.50
CA ARG A 724 12.09 -4.69 -13.37
C ARG A 724 12.57 -4.36 -14.78
N ALA A 725 12.18 -3.22 -15.34
CA ALA A 725 12.68 -2.77 -16.65
C ALA A 725 14.20 -2.55 -16.64
N LEU A 726 14.73 -1.91 -15.59
CA LEU A 726 16.17 -1.76 -15.39
C LEU A 726 16.86 -3.11 -15.23
N THR A 727 16.27 -4.02 -14.45
CA THR A 727 16.80 -5.37 -14.24
C THR A 727 16.78 -6.19 -15.53
N LEU A 728 15.77 -6.03 -16.39
CA LEU A 728 15.68 -6.65 -17.71
C LEU A 728 16.82 -6.19 -18.61
N ALA A 729 17.05 -4.87 -18.69
CA ALA A 729 18.16 -4.30 -19.46
C ALA A 729 19.52 -4.82 -18.94
N LEU A 730 19.70 -4.88 -17.63
CA LEU A 730 20.88 -5.48 -16.99
C LEU A 730 21.02 -6.96 -17.34
N CYS A 731 19.95 -7.75 -17.27
CA CYS A 731 19.94 -9.18 -17.57
C CYS A 731 20.37 -9.43 -19.02
N ILE A 732 19.79 -8.71 -19.98
CA ILE A 732 20.18 -8.79 -21.40
C ILE A 732 21.66 -8.41 -21.56
N GLY A 733 22.11 -7.34 -20.91
CA GLY A 733 23.52 -6.93 -20.90
C GLY A 733 24.46 -8.01 -20.35
N LEU A 734 24.08 -8.70 -19.27
CA LEU A 734 24.84 -9.79 -18.65
C LEU A 734 24.87 -11.05 -19.53
N ILE A 735 23.79 -11.38 -20.23
CA ILE A 735 23.76 -12.47 -21.22
C ILE A 735 24.76 -12.20 -22.35
N ILE A 736 24.67 -11.02 -22.97
CA ILE A 736 25.56 -10.62 -24.08
C ILE A 736 27.02 -10.61 -23.60
N ARG A 737 27.27 -10.01 -22.44
CA ARG A 737 28.61 -9.98 -21.83
C ARG A 737 29.12 -11.38 -21.53
N GLY A 738 28.27 -12.25 -20.99
CA GLY A 738 28.60 -13.63 -20.66
C GLY A 738 29.07 -14.41 -21.88
N TYR A 739 28.29 -14.39 -22.97
CA TYR A 739 28.68 -15.06 -24.22
C TYR A 739 29.96 -14.50 -24.83
N ARG A 740 30.15 -13.18 -24.84
CA ARG A 740 31.40 -12.55 -25.31
C ARG A 740 32.59 -12.98 -24.46
N LEU A 741 32.47 -12.92 -23.14
CA LEU A 741 33.51 -13.33 -22.20
C LEU A 741 33.89 -14.81 -22.39
N LEU A 742 32.88 -15.68 -22.60
CA LEU A 742 33.08 -17.11 -22.85
C LEU A 742 33.81 -17.38 -24.17
N ASN A 743 33.55 -16.58 -25.21
CA ASN A 743 34.19 -16.69 -26.52
C ASN A 743 35.63 -16.15 -26.50
N GLU A 744 35.83 -14.94 -25.97
CA GLU A 744 37.17 -14.35 -25.82
C GLU A 744 38.06 -15.22 -24.92
N ASN A 745 37.51 -15.80 -23.85
CA ASN A 745 38.24 -16.70 -22.97
C ASN A 745 38.68 -17.97 -23.70
N ILE A 746 37.81 -18.56 -24.54
CA ILE A 746 38.19 -19.79 -25.24
C ILE A 746 39.23 -19.52 -26.32
N GLU A 747 39.11 -18.42 -27.06
CA GLU A 747 40.11 -17.99 -28.04
C GLU A 747 41.47 -17.76 -27.37
N LYS A 748 41.50 -17.07 -26.22
CA LYS A 748 42.74 -16.87 -25.45
C LYS A 748 43.34 -18.18 -24.95
N ILE A 749 42.53 -19.11 -24.43
CA ILE A 749 43.03 -20.41 -23.96
C ILE A 749 43.62 -21.21 -25.13
N PHE A 750 42.95 -21.23 -26.28
CA PHE A 750 43.43 -21.94 -27.45
C PHE A 750 44.71 -21.33 -28.03
N HIS A 751 44.85 -20.01 -27.95
CA HIS A 751 46.10 -19.32 -28.31
C HIS A 751 47.22 -19.61 -27.30
N ASP A 752 46.95 -19.48 -26.00
CA ASP A 752 47.93 -19.69 -24.92
C ASP A 752 48.46 -21.13 -24.83
N LEU A 753 47.71 -22.11 -25.37
CA LEU A 753 48.05 -23.53 -25.37
C LEU A 753 48.43 -24.06 -26.76
N ASP A 754 48.64 -23.18 -27.76
CA ASP A 754 49.01 -23.55 -29.15
C ASP A 754 48.05 -24.56 -29.83
N LEU A 755 46.75 -24.48 -29.53
CA LEU A 755 45.69 -25.34 -30.07
C LEU A 755 45.04 -24.79 -31.35
N MET A 756 45.49 -23.65 -31.86
CA MET A 756 44.83 -22.96 -32.98
C MET A 756 44.85 -23.76 -34.28
N GLU A 757 45.95 -24.46 -34.57
CA GLU A 757 46.05 -25.32 -35.75
C GLU A 757 45.11 -26.54 -35.63
N THR A 758 45.08 -27.17 -34.45
CA THR A 758 44.15 -28.26 -34.15
C THR A 758 42.70 -27.82 -34.30
N ARG A 759 42.35 -26.63 -33.78
CA ARG A 759 41.01 -26.04 -33.93
C ARG A 759 40.64 -25.83 -35.40
N GLN A 760 41.53 -25.25 -36.21
CA GLN A 760 41.26 -25.01 -37.63
C GLN A 760 41.03 -26.31 -38.39
N ARG A 761 41.83 -27.36 -38.11
CA ARG A 761 41.65 -28.69 -38.71
C ARG A 761 40.31 -29.32 -38.30
N VAL A 762 39.98 -29.31 -37.00
CA VAL A 762 38.70 -29.80 -36.47
C VAL A 762 37.52 -29.07 -37.11
N GLU A 763 37.57 -27.74 -37.21
CA GLU A 763 36.49 -26.95 -37.81
C GLU A 763 36.32 -27.23 -39.31
N ALA A 764 37.42 -27.49 -40.04
CA ALA A 764 37.38 -27.84 -41.46
C ALA A 764 36.75 -29.23 -41.69
N GLU A 765 37.20 -30.25 -40.97
CA GLU A 765 36.62 -31.61 -41.06
C GLU A 765 35.17 -31.65 -40.58
N GLN A 766 34.82 -30.89 -39.54
CA GLN A 766 33.44 -30.82 -39.09
C GLN A 766 32.54 -30.12 -40.10
N LYS A 767 33.01 -29.07 -40.78
CA LYS A 767 32.20 -28.41 -41.83
C LYS A 767 31.86 -29.36 -42.98
N THR A 768 32.80 -30.22 -43.39
CA THR A 768 32.56 -31.20 -44.46
C THR A 768 31.61 -32.31 -43.99
N LEU A 769 31.81 -32.85 -42.77
CA LEU A 769 30.95 -33.88 -42.18
C LEU A 769 29.53 -33.37 -41.93
N VAL A 770 29.38 -32.19 -41.34
CA VAL A 770 28.07 -31.55 -41.10
C VAL A 770 27.38 -31.27 -42.43
N GLY A 771 28.12 -30.85 -43.46
CA GLY A 771 27.63 -30.64 -44.83
C GLY A 771 26.89 -31.82 -45.46
N LYS A 772 27.18 -33.06 -45.04
CA LYS A 772 26.53 -34.29 -45.51
C LYS A 772 25.23 -34.65 -44.78
N ILE A 773 24.92 -33.99 -43.66
CA ILE A 773 23.79 -34.36 -42.77
C ILE A 773 22.51 -33.61 -43.17
N PRO A 774 21.30 -34.21 -43.11
CA PRO A 774 20.03 -33.51 -43.36
C PRO A 774 19.82 -32.29 -42.43
N PRO A 775 19.21 -31.20 -42.91
CA PRO A 775 19.02 -29.98 -42.12
C PRO A 775 18.30 -30.19 -40.79
N TRP A 776 17.31 -31.10 -40.73
CA TRP A 776 16.56 -31.41 -39.51
C TRP A 776 17.42 -32.14 -38.47
N ILE A 777 18.29 -33.07 -38.88
CA ILE A 777 19.21 -33.77 -37.98
C ILE A 777 20.26 -32.78 -37.43
N ARG A 778 20.74 -31.86 -38.27
CA ARG A 778 21.61 -30.76 -37.82
C ARG A 778 20.92 -29.88 -36.79
N PHE A 779 19.64 -29.58 -36.95
CA PHE A 779 18.89 -28.80 -35.97
C PHE A 779 18.77 -29.55 -34.64
N VAL A 780 18.37 -30.83 -34.68
CA VAL A 780 18.24 -31.69 -33.48
C VAL A 780 19.59 -31.85 -32.76
N SER A 781 20.71 -31.90 -33.49
CA SER A 781 22.03 -32.02 -32.87
C SER A 781 22.48 -30.79 -32.08
N HIS A 782 21.80 -29.64 -32.21
CA HIS A 782 22.06 -28.49 -31.33
C HIS A 782 21.49 -28.70 -29.91
N PHE A 783 20.50 -29.58 -29.73
CA PHE A 783 19.88 -29.85 -28.42
C PHE A 783 20.59 -30.94 -27.61
N TRP A 784 21.36 -31.79 -28.28
CA TRP A 784 22.07 -32.91 -27.67
C TRP A 784 23.56 -32.59 -27.47
N TYR A 785 24.19 -33.34 -26.57
CA TYR A 785 25.62 -33.24 -26.30
C TYR A 785 26.40 -34.42 -26.92
N LEU A 786 25.91 -34.97 -28.03
CA LEU A 786 26.53 -36.05 -28.81
C LEU A 786 26.93 -35.51 -30.18
N LEU A 787 28.02 -36.01 -30.75
CA LEU A 787 28.45 -35.63 -32.11
C LEU A 787 27.47 -36.21 -33.15
N PRO A 788 27.08 -35.43 -34.17
CA PRO A 788 26.30 -35.95 -35.29
C PRO A 788 27.01 -37.08 -36.06
N SER A 789 28.35 -37.08 -36.07
CA SER A 789 29.17 -38.01 -36.86
C SER A 789 29.17 -39.44 -36.33
N GLU A 790 28.89 -39.68 -35.04
CA GLU A 790 28.81 -41.04 -34.47
C GLU A 790 27.63 -41.86 -35.00
N ARG A 791 26.63 -41.22 -35.63
CA ARG A 791 25.47 -41.91 -36.23
C ARG A 791 25.63 -42.22 -37.72
N VAL A 792 26.72 -41.76 -38.35
CA VAL A 792 26.88 -41.77 -39.82
C VAL A 792 28.15 -42.52 -40.27
N THR A 793 29.07 -42.87 -39.37
CA THR A 793 30.25 -43.66 -39.74
C THR A 793 29.86 -45.09 -40.10
N THR A 794 29.81 -45.39 -41.39
CA THR A 794 29.90 -46.74 -41.95
C THR A 794 31.29 -47.33 -41.67
N GLU A 795 31.37 -48.64 -41.43
CA GLU A 795 32.51 -49.45 -40.93
C GLU A 795 33.85 -49.40 -41.73
N GLY A 796 34.12 -48.38 -42.56
CA GLY A 796 35.32 -48.32 -43.41
C GLY A 796 36.05 -46.98 -43.52
N GLU A 797 35.54 -45.87 -42.96
CA GLU A 797 36.24 -44.58 -42.98
C GLU A 797 37.14 -44.42 -41.75
N ARG A 798 38.41 -44.01 -41.97
CA ARG A 798 39.44 -43.80 -40.93
C ARG A 798 38.84 -43.09 -39.71
N VAL A 799 38.87 -43.77 -38.57
CA VAL A 799 38.49 -43.18 -37.28
C VAL A 799 39.36 -41.94 -37.07
N PRO A 800 38.77 -40.75 -36.86
CA PRO A 800 39.55 -39.54 -36.56
C PRO A 800 40.44 -39.79 -35.33
N ASP A 801 41.66 -39.24 -35.28
CA ASP A 801 42.53 -39.42 -34.10
C ASP A 801 41.75 -39.07 -32.83
N HIS A 802 42.03 -39.83 -31.77
CA HIS A 802 41.41 -39.70 -30.46
C HIS A 802 41.36 -38.22 -29.97
N MET A 803 42.44 -37.46 -30.22
CA MET A 803 42.53 -36.01 -29.97
C MET A 803 41.48 -35.19 -30.74
N PHE A 804 41.29 -35.45 -32.04
CA PHE A 804 40.33 -34.73 -32.88
C PHE A 804 38.89 -35.01 -32.45
N ARG A 805 38.58 -36.25 -32.05
CA ARG A 805 37.25 -36.62 -31.54
C ARG A 805 36.91 -35.85 -30.25
N PHE A 806 37.84 -35.79 -29.30
CA PHE A 806 37.65 -35.07 -28.03
C PHE A 806 37.40 -33.56 -28.25
N TRP A 807 38.32 -32.88 -28.94
CA TRP A 807 38.20 -31.44 -29.18
C TRP A 807 37.05 -31.10 -30.13
N GLY A 808 36.73 -31.98 -31.08
CA GLY A 808 35.57 -31.88 -31.96
C GLY A 808 34.25 -31.84 -31.21
N MET A 809 34.05 -32.70 -30.21
CA MET A 809 32.84 -32.65 -29.37
C MET A 809 32.71 -31.30 -28.68
N TYR A 810 33.80 -30.81 -28.08
CA TYR A 810 33.78 -29.59 -27.29
C TYR A 810 33.64 -28.32 -28.12
N ILE A 811 34.32 -28.22 -29.27
CA ILE A 811 34.25 -27.05 -30.16
C ILE A 811 32.85 -26.94 -30.79
N TYR A 812 32.31 -28.05 -31.32
CA TYR A 812 30.98 -28.06 -31.96
C TYR A 812 29.86 -27.71 -30.98
N GLN A 813 29.89 -28.30 -29.78
CA GLN A 813 28.91 -28.00 -28.72
C GLN A 813 29.16 -26.65 -28.04
N GLY A 814 30.31 -26.04 -28.32
CA GLY A 814 30.72 -24.72 -27.86
C GLY A 814 30.21 -23.57 -28.74
N TYR A 815 29.66 -23.84 -29.93
CA TYR A 815 29.11 -22.82 -30.81
C TYR A 815 28.00 -22.01 -30.15
N GLN A 816 27.99 -20.70 -30.38
CA GLN A 816 27.00 -19.81 -29.76
C GLN A 816 25.56 -20.18 -30.13
N ARG A 817 25.33 -20.66 -31.36
CA ARG A 817 24.00 -21.12 -31.78
C ARG A 817 23.54 -22.36 -31.01
N ALA A 818 24.41 -23.34 -30.81
CA ALA A 818 24.07 -24.55 -30.04
C ALA A 818 23.77 -24.23 -28.58
N ARG A 819 24.60 -23.38 -27.96
CA ARG A 819 24.35 -22.90 -26.59
C ARG A 819 23.04 -22.13 -26.48
N PHE A 820 22.74 -21.28 -27.47
CA PHE A 820 21.49 -20.53 -27.51
C PHE A 820 20.27 -21.46 -27.58
N TYR A 821 20.26 -22.45 -28.48
CA TYR A 821 19.12 -23.36 -28.62
C TYR A 821 18.90 -24.24 -27.38
N ARG A 822 19.97 -24.72 -26.71
CA ARG A 822 19.82 -25.47 -25.44
C ARG A 822 19.28 -24.61 -24.30
N ALA A 823 19.79 -23.38 -24.16
CA ALA A 823 19.27 -22.44 -23.17
C ALA A 823 17.81 -22.05 -23.46
N ALA A 824 17.47 -21.83 -24.73
CA ALA A 824 16.12 -21.56 -25.17
C ALA A 824 15.17 -22.75 -24.91
N ALA A 825 15.62 -23.99 -25.11
CA ALA A 825 14.83 -25.18 -24.81
C ALA A 825 14.45 -25.26 -23.31
N GLY A 826 15.42 -25.02 -22.43
CA GLY A 826 15.17 -24.98 -20.98
C GLY A 826 14.22 -23.84 -20.59
N MET A 827 14.40 -22.66 -21.17
CA MET A 827 13.49 -21.53 -20.99
C MET A 827 12.05 -21.87 -21.43
N VAL A 828 11.87 -22.51 -22.59
CA VAL A 828 10.54 -22.93 -23.08
C VAL A 828 9.92 -23.96 -22.14
N ALA A 829 10.71 -24.93 -21.64
CA ALA A 829 10.20 -25.91 -20.67
C ALA A 829 9.67 -25.24 -19.39
N ILE A 830 10.36 -24.21 -18.88
CA ILE A 830 9.88 -23.45 -17.72
C ILE A 830 8.69 -22.56 -18.08
N ALA A 831 8.68 -21.95 -19.26
CA ALA A 831 7.53 -21.16 -19.73
C ALA A 831 6.25 -22.00 -19.84
N LEU A 832 6.37 -23.30 -20.11
CA LEU A 832 5.26 -24.27 -20.08
C LEU A 832 4.92 -24.75 -18.67
N LEU A 833 5.91 -24.87 -17.78
CA LEU A 833 5.69 -25.25 -16.38
C LEU A 833 4.92 -24.16 -15.61
N TRP A 834 5.20 -22.89 -15.88
CA TRP A 834 4.59 -21.75 -15.19
C TRP A 834 3.05 -21.78 -15.19
N PRO A 835 2.36 -21.85 -16.35
CA PRO A 835 0.90 -21.90 -16.38
C PRO A 835 0.34 -23.11 -15.63
N ILE A 836 1.02 -24.26 -15.68
CA ILE A 836 0.63 -25.46 -14.91
C ILE A 836 0.64 -25.16 -13.41
N LEU A 837 1.70 -24.51 -12.90
CA LEU A 837 1.78 -24.11 -11.50
C LEU A 837 0.71 -23.07 -11.13
N THR A 838 0.40 -22.13 -12.02
CA THR A 838 -0.65 -21.13 -11.74
C THR A 838 -2.05 -21.74 -11.72
N VAL A 839 -2.32 -22.79 -12.49
CA VAL A 839 -3.58 -23.54 -12.44
C VAL A 839 -3.64 -24.39 -11.17
N ALA A 840 -2.52 -24.99 -10.76
CA ALA A 840 -2.47 -25.85 -9.58
C ALA A 840 -2.56 -25.09 -8.24
N PHE A 841 -1.87 -23.94 -8.12
CA PHE A 841 -1.76 -23.19 -6.86
C PHE A 841 -2.53 -21.86 -6.86
N GLY A 842 -3.09 -21.46 -8.00
CA GLY A 842 -3.62 -20.11 -8.20
C GLY A 842 -2.51 -19.06 -8.32
N ASN A 843 -2.90 -17.84 -8.70
CA ASN A 843 -2.02 -16.68 -8.69
C ASN A 843 -2.78 -15.49 -8.07
N PRO A 844 -2.24 -14.83 -7.03
CA PRO A 844 -2.89 -13.65 -6.46
C PRO A 844 -3.06 -12.55 -7.52
N PRO A 845 -4.13 -11.76 -7.44
CA PRO A 845 -4.31 -10.62 -8.33
C PRO A 845 -3.20 -9.58 -8.11
N VAL A 846 -2.80 -8.93 -9.20
CA VAL A 846 -1.84 -7.83 -9.16
C VAL A 846 -2.58 -6.59 -8.67
N PRO A 847 -2.04 -5.81 -7.71
CA PRO A 847 -2.66 -4.57 -7.21
C PRO A 847 -2.53 -3.42 -8.23
N ALA A 848 -2.99 -3.64 -9.46
CA ALA A 848 -2.98 -2.67 -10.54
C ALA A 848 -4.30 -1.88 -10.56
N ARG A 849 -4.20 -0.57 -10.77
CA ARG A 849 -5.32 0.31 -11.14
C ARG A 849 -5.20 0.60 -12.63
N GLY A 850 -6.21 0.23 -13.40
CA GLY A 850 -6.24 0.47 -14.84
C GLY A 850 -5.46 -0.53 -15.70
N SER A 851 -5.70 -0.44 -17.00
CA SER A 851 -5.15 -1.35 -18.01
C SER A 851 -3.69 -1.06 -18.36
N VAL A 852 -3.29 0.21 -18.43
CA VAL A 852 -1.93 0.64 -18.81
C VAL A 852 -0.89 0.11 -17.82
N SER A 853 -1.16 0.27 -16.52
CA SER A 853 -0.25 -0.19 -15.46
C SER A 853 -0.14 -1.71 -15.43
N LEU A 854 -1.26 -2.41 -15.62
CA LEU A 854 -1.32 -3.88 -15.70
C LEU A 854 -0.54 -4.42 -16.90
N VAL A 855 -0.78 -3.90 -18.11
CA VAL A 855 -0.12 -4.33 -19.34
C VAL A 855 1.38 -4.08 -19.26
N ALA A 856 1.80 -2.89 -18.81
CA ALA A 856 3.21 -2.57 -18.64
C ALA A 856 3.89 -3.53 -17.66
N TYR A 857 3.24 -3.83 -16.52
CA TYR A 857 3.75 -4.79 -15.55
C TYR A 857 3.88 -6.19 -16.13
N VAL A 858 2.85 -6.70 -16.81
CA VAL A 858 2.83 -8.06 -17.38
C VAL A 858 3.90 -8.22 -18.45
N ILE A 859 4.03 -7.27 -19.37
CA ILE A 859 5.03 -7.33 -20.46
C ILE A 859 6.45 -7.28 -19.90
N VAL A 860 6.74 -6.30 -19.03
CA VAL A 860 8.09 -6.12 -18.48
C VAL A 860 8.48 -7.31 -17.60
N THR A 861 7.55 -7.79 -16.77
CA THR A 861 7.78 -8.94 -15.90
C THR A 861 7.96 -10.22 -16.71
N GLY A 862 7.09 -10.48 -17.69
CA GLY A 862 7.19 -11.65 -18.56
C GLY A 862 8.52 -11.69 -19.31
N ALA A 863 8.93 -10.56 -19.91
CA ALA A 863 10.22 -10.44 -20.58
C ALA A 863 11.40 -10.66 -19.61
N LEU A 864 11.35 -10.10 -18.40
CA LEU A 864 12.37 -10.29 -17.38
C LEU A 864 12.49 -11.74 -16.92
N VAL A 865 11.36 -12.41 -16.66
CA VAL A 865 11.34 -13.82 -16.24
C VAL A 865 11.93 -14.71 -17.33
N LEU A 866 11.53 -14.52 -18.59
CA LEU A 866 12.07 -15.27 -19.72
C LEU A 866 13.59 -15.04 -19.89
N ALA A 867 14.04 -13.77 -19.82
CA ALA A 867 15.46 -13.44 -19.90
C ALA A 867 16.27 -14.05 -18.74
N THR A 868 15.71 -14.05 -17.52
CA THR A 868 16.35 -14.63 -16.33
C THR A 868 16.50 -16.14 -16.47
N TRP A 869 15.45 -16.84 -16.91
CA TRP A 869 15.51 -18.27 -17.14
C TRP A 869 16.46 -18.65 -18.26
N PHE A 870 16.48 -17.88 -19.35
CA PHE A 870 17.49 -18.05 -20.39
C PHE A 870 18.91 -17.91 -19.84
N LEU A 871 19.17 -16.90 -19.00
CA LEU A 871 20.47 -16.71 -18.35
C LEU A 871 20.84 -17.89 -17.44
N ILE A 872 19.91 -18.40 -16.63
CA ILE A 872 20.13 -19.57 -15.75
C ILE A 872 20.50 -20.80 -16.57
N PHE A 873 19.74 -21.11 -17.63
CA PHE A 873 20.04 -22.28 -18.47
C PHE A 873 21.31 -22.07 -19.30
N ALA A 874 21.65 -20.85 -19.70
CA ALA A 874 22.94 -20.56 -20.33
C ALA A 874 24.12 -20.84 -19.39
N VAL A 875 23.98 -20.53 -18.10
CA VAL A 875 24.95 -20.87 -17.06
C VAL A 875 25.01 -22.38 -16.84
N ALA A 876 23.87 -23.05 -16.74
CA ALA A 876 23.80 -24.50 -16.57
C ALA A 876 24.45 -25.25 -17.73
N ASP A 877 24.17 -24.83 -18.98
CA ASP A 877 24.77 -25.39 -20.19
C ASP A 877 26.29 -25.24 -20.19
N THR A 878 26.77 -24.03 -19.89
CA THR A 878 28.21 -23.74 -19.84
C THR A 878 28.91 -24.57 -18.76
N THR A 879 28.26 -24.76 -17.62
CA THR A 879 28.77 -25.58 -16.52
C THR A 879 28.82 -27.04 -16.92
N LEU A 880 27.76 -27.57 -17.56
CA LEU A 880 27.71 -28.96 -17.99
C LEU A 880 28.75 -29.27 -19.07
N LEU A 881 28.96 -28.36 -20.03
CA LEU A 881 30.04 -28.49 -21.02
C LEU A 881 31.42 -28.54 -20.35
N THR A 882 31.66 -27.66 -19.38
CA THR A 882 32.94 -27.61 -18.68
C THR A 882 33.14 -28.87 -17.82
N TRP A 883 32.09 -29.35 -17.15
CA TRP A 883 32.10 -30.59 -16.40
C TRP A 883 32.41 -31.81 -17.27
N ARG A 884 31.85 -31.88 -18.49
CA ARG A 884 32.15 -32.96 -19.44
C ARG A 884 33.61 -32.95 -19.88
N VAL A 885 34.17 -31.78 -20.17
CA VAL A 885 35.60 -31.66 -20.52
C VAL A 885 36.47 -32.12 -19.35
N ILE A 886 36.18 -31.68 -18.13
CA ILE A 886 36.89 -32.13 -16.91
C ILE A 886 36.77 -33.64 -16.73
N LYS A 887 35.59 -34.22 -16.99
CA LYS A 887 35.39 -35.68 -16.94
C LYS A 887 36.22 -36.40 -18.00
N GLY A 888 36.32 -35.84 -19.20
CA GLY A 888 37.12 -36.41 -20.29
C GLY A 888 38.61 -36.41 -20.04
N PHE A 889 39.17 -35.34 -19.45
CA PHE A 889 40.56 -35.32 -18.95
C PHE A 889 40.84 -36.40 -17.90
N ARG A 890 39.80 -36.89 -17.21
CA ARG A 890 39.93 -38.04 -16.30
C ARG A 890 39.84 -39.39 -17.01
N THR A 891 39.34 -39.51 -18.23
CA THR A 891 39.17 -40.82 -18.86
C THR A 891 40.18 -41.10 -19.95
N GLU A 892 40.61 -40.06 -20.64
CA GLU A 892 41.40 -40.14 -21.86
C GLU A 892 42.85 -39.71 -21.61
N MET A 893 43.81 -40.21 -22.39
CA MET A 893 45.23 -39.80 -22.35
C MET A 893 45.70 -39.40 -23.75
N GLY A 894 46.69 -38.51 -23.85
CA GLY A 894 47.23 -38.09 -25.15
C GLY A 894 46.31 -37.15 -25.93
N ILE A 895 45.66 -36.22 -25.22
CA ILE A 895 44.64 -35.30 -25.76
C ILE A 895 45.27 -33.99 -26.29
N TRP A 896 46.56 -33.75 -25.99
CA TRP A 896 47.27 -32.53 -26.36
C TRP A 896 48.16 -32.74 -27.60
N PRO A 897 48.23 -31.77 -28.52
CA PRO A 897 49.10 -31.85 -29.68
C PRO A 897 50.57 -31.73 -29.28
N GLN A 898 51.45 -32.32 -30.09
CA GLN A 898 52.88 -32.44 -29.80
C GLN A 898 53.57 -31.07 -29.64
N LYS A 899 53.09 -30.03 -30.33
CA LYS A 899 53.58 -28.65 -30.19
C LYS A 899 53.35 -28.08 -28.78
N THR A 900 52.16 -28.28 -28.20
CA THR A 900 51.84 -27.86 -26.83
C THR A 900 52.73 -28.61 -25.83
N LEU A 901 52.89 -29.93 -26.02
CA LEU A 901 53.76 -30.74 -25.16
C LEU A 901 55.23 -30.30 -25.23
N GLN A 902 55.74 -29.94 -26.41
CA GLN A 902 57.10 -29.41 -26.59
C GLN A 902 57.28 -28.05 -25.90
N GLN A 903 56.34 -27.10 -26.10
CA GLN A 903 56.40 -25.78 -25.46
C GLN A 903 56.49 -25.87 -23.93
N PHE A 904 55.71 -26.76 -23.33
CA PHE A 904 55.70 -26.96 -21.89
C PHE A 904 56.89 -27.82 -21.42
N SER A 905 57.32 -28.82 -22.20
CA SER A 905 58.55 -29.60 -21.96
C SER A 905 59.77 -28.68 -21.91
N ASP A 906 59.91 -27.75 -22.84
CA ASP A 906 61.02 -26.79 -22.90
C ASP A 906 61.01 -25.84 -21.70
N ARG A 907 59.81 -25.42 -21.27
CA ARG A 907 59.62 -24.50 -20.14
C ARG A 907 59.92 -25.15 -18.79
N PHE A 908 59.58 -26.42 -18.61
CA PHE A 908 59.69 -27.12 -17.33
C PHE A 908 60.86 -28.13 -17.27
N LYS A 909 61.52 -28.40 -18.41
CA LYS A 909 62.61 -29.37 -18.58
C LYS A 909 62.23 -30.77 -18.09
N LEU A 910 61.00 -31.19 -18.39
CA LEU A 910 60.40 -32.46 -17.96
C LEU A 910 59.90 -33.23 -19.18
N PRO A 911 59.92 -34.57 -19.17
CA PRO A 911 59.44 -35.38 -20.28
C PRO A 911 57.94 -35.18 -20.53
N SER A 912 57.55 -35.23 -21.81
CA SER A 912 56.23 -34.82 -22.30
C SER A 912 55.06 -35.65 -21.77
N ASP A 913 55.30 -36.87 -21.32
CA ASP A 913 54.32 -37.78 -20.74
C ASP A 913 53.85 -37.36 -19.34
N VAL A 914 54.66 -36.57 -18.62
CA VAL A 914 54.33 -36.12 -17.25
C VAL A 914 53.57 -34.80 -17.22
N LEU A 915 53.59 -34.04 -18.32
CA LEU A 915 53.00 -32.69 -18.36
C LEU A 915 51.52 -32.67 -18.71
N ASP A 916 50.96 -33.79 -19.18
CA ASP A 916 49.54 -33.95 -19.54
C ASP A 916 48.63 -33.50 -18.37
N ASP A 917 48.86 -34.04 -17.17
CA ASP A 917 48.06 -33.74 -15.97
C ASP A 917 48.18 -32.27 -15.51
N TRP A 918 49.32 -31.60 -15.76
CA TRP A 918 49.50 -30.18 -15.43
C TRP A 918 48.80 -29.27 -16.43
N ILE A 919 48.87 -29.59 -17.73
CA ILE A 919 48.22 -28.82 -18.80
C ILE A 919 46.69 -28.89 -18.62
N ASP A 920 46.15 -30.05 -18.23
CA ASP A 920 44.74 -30.23 -17.88
C ASP A 920 44.31 -29.25 -16.77
N LEU A 921 45.08 -29.16 -15.67
CA LEU A 921 44.79 -28.25 -14.56
C LEU A 921 44.91 -26.77 -14.96
N VAL A 922 45.86 -26.42 -15.84
CA VAL A 922 45.99 -25.07 -16.38
C VAL A 922 44.79 -24.71 -17.26
N PHE A 923 44.33 -25.62 -18.13
CA PHE A 923 43.12 -25.40 -18.92
C PHE A 923 41.90 -25.21 -18.02
N VAL A 924 41.71 -26.10 -17.05
CA VAL A 924 40.56 -26.08 -16.14
C VAL A 924 40.57 -24.82 -15.28
N SER A 925 41.71 -24.40 -14.74
CA SER A 925 41.80 -23.16 -13.94
C SER A 925 41.42 -21.92 -14.78
N LYS A 926 41.95 -21.78 -16.01
CA LYS A 926 41.64 -20.65 -16.91
C LYS A 926 40.17 -20.66 -17.35
N ARG A 927 39.61 -21.83 -17.67
CA ARG A 927 38.23 -21.95 -18.13
C ARG A 927 37.24 -21.71 -17.00
N THR A 928 37.45 -22.35 -15.86
CA THR A 928 36.55 -22.24 -14.71
C THR A 928 36.55 -20.82 -14.12
N LYS A 929 37.65 -20.07 -14.17
CA LYS A 929 37.67 -18.65 -13.76
C LYS A 929 36.64 -17.79 -14.50
N CYS A 930 36.51 -18.02 -15.81
CA CYS A 930 35.51 -17.36 -16.65
C CYS A 930 34.09 -17.86 -16.33
N VAL A 931 33.90 -19.18 -16.25
CA VAL A 931 32.59 -19.81 -15.99
C VAL A 931 32.04 -19.44 -14.61
N THR A 932 32.87 -19.46 -13.56
CA THR A 932 32.50 -19.06 -12.20
C THR A 932 32.02 -17.60 -12.14
N THR A 933 32.64 -16.69 -12.91
CA THR A 933 32.16 -15.31 -13.02
C THR A 933 30.76 -15.24 -13.65
N PHE A 934 30.49 -16.08 -14.64
CA PHE A 934 29.19 -16.15 -15.32
C PHE A 934 28.10 -16.74 -14.41
N ILE A 935 28.43 -17.71 -13.55
CA ILE A 935 27.52 -18.30 -12.55
C ILE A 935 26.95 -17.25 -11.59
N TYR A 936 27.67 -16.16 -11.31
CA TYR A 936 27.19 -15.10 -10.42
C TYR A 936 26.12 -14.19 -11.02
N TYR A 937 26.00 -14.11 -12.36
CA TYR A 937 25.05 -13.20 -12.99
C TYR A 937 23.59 -13.49 -12.63
N PRO A 938 23.09 -14.75 -12.67
CA PRO A 938 21.75 -15.08 -12.18
C PRO A 938 21.48 -14.67 -10.73
N PHE A 939 22.44 -14.83 -9.82
CA PHE A 939 22.24 -14.47 -8.41
C PHE A 939 21.93 -12.98 -8.23
N LEU A 940 22.60 -12.11 -8.99
CA LEU A 940 22.32 -10.66 -8.98
C LEU A 940 20.89 -10.38 -9.45
N ILE A 941 20.45 -11.01 -10.54
CA ILE A 941 19.12 -10.79 -11.11
C ILE A 941 18.04 -11.32 -10.17
N ILE A 942 18.25 -12.50 -9.56
CA ILE A 942 17.36 -13.06 -8.54
C ILE A 942 17.25 -12.12 -7.33
N ALA A 943 18.36 -11.56 -6.85
CA ALA A 943 18.35 -10.60 -5.74
C ALA A 943 17.49 -9.35 -6.08
N LEU A 944 17.66 -8.80 -7.28
CA LEU A 944 16.89 -7.65 -7.74
C LEU A 944 15.39 -7.98 -7.93
N LEU A 945 15.07 -9.20 -8.37
CA LEU A 945 13.70 -9.68 -8.45
C LEU A 945 13.03 -9.76 -7.07
N VAL A 946 13.74 -10.25 -6.05
CA VAL A 946 13.26 -10.27 -4.66
C VAL A 946 13.00 -8.84 -4.15
N VAL A 947 13.96 -7.92 -4.35
CA VAL A 947 13.78 -6.51 -3.97
C VAL A 947 12.59 -5.87 -4.70
N SER A 948 12.37 -6.23 -5.97
CA SER A 948 11.23 -5.73 -6.76
C SER A 948 9.87 -6.17 -6.23
N ARG A 949 9.79 -7.24 -5.41
CA ARG A 949 8.55 -7.69 -4.77
C ARG A 949 8.36 -7.14 -3.37
N SER A 950 9.19 -6.19 -2.93
CA SER A 950 9.04 -5.58 -1.62
C SER A 950 7.66 -4.93 -1.45
N ARG A 951 7.01 -5.20 -0.31
CA ARG A 951 5.76 -4.54 0.09
C ARG A 951 5.92 -3.02 0.15
N LEU A 952 7.12 -2.47 0.27
CA LEU A 952 7.34 -1.01 0.28
C LEU A 952 6.83 -0.31 -0.99
N PHE A 953 6.89 -0.98 -2.14
CA PHE A 953 6.46 -0.41 -3.42
C PHE A 953 4.98 -0.66 -3.69
N ALA A 954 4.60 -1.94 -3.70
CA ALA A 954 3.23 -2.42 -3.90
C ALA A 954 2.99 -3.62 -3.00
N ASN A 955 1.78 -3.72 -2.44
CA ASN A 955 1.41 -4.85 -1.59
C ASN A 955 1.00 -6.06 -2.44
N TYR A 956 1.99 -6.85 -2.89
CA TYR A 956 1.73 -8.09 -3.61
C TYR A 956 1.23 -9.19 -2.66
N GLY A 957 0.21 -9.93 -3.10
CA GLY A 957 -0.13 -11.21 -2.50
C GLY A 957 1.01 -12.22 -2.64
N PRO A 958 1.09 -13.21 -1.72
CA PRO A 958 2.06 -14.28 -1.84
C PRO A 958 1.71 -15.20 -3.01
N SER A 959 2.63 -15.40 -3.95
CA SER A 959 2.45 -16.27 -5.11
C SER A 959 3.35 -17.50 -5.00
N VAL A 960 2.73 -18.64 -4.69
CA VAL A 960 3.41 -19.93 -4.57
C VAL A 960 4.18 -20.32 -5.85
N PRO A 961 3.65 -20.11 -7.08
CA PRO A 961 4.40 -20.39 -8.30
C PRO A 961 5.73 -19.62 -8.40
N ASP A 962 5.74 -18.33 -8.01
CA ASP A 962 6.97 -17.52 -8.01
C ASP A 962 8.00 -18.06 -7.02
N VAL A 963 7.56 -18.45 -5.82
CA VAL A 963 8.45 -19.01 -4.79
C VAL A 963 9.06 -20.33 -5.25
N ILE A 964 8.25 -21.24 -5.80
CA ILE A 964 8.72 -22.55 -6.31
C ILE A 964 9.74 -22.35 -7.42
N THR A 965 9.42 -21.52 -8.42
CA THR A 965 10.32 -21.28 -9.56
C THR A 965 11.60 -20.57 -9.14
N MET A 966 11.54 -19.61 -8.22
CA MET A 966 12.73 -18.96 -7.65
C MET A 966 13.59 -19.97 -6.87
N GLY A 967 12.97 -20.89 -6.13
CA GLY A 967 13.64 -21.99 -5.43
C GLY A 967 14.36 -22.93 -6.40
N ILE A 968 13.69 -23.37 -7.48
CA ILE A 968 14.29 -24.19 -8.54
C ILE A 968 15.47 -23.46 -9.20
N ALA A 969 15.31 -22.17 -9.51
CA ALA A 969 16.37 -21.35 -10.07
C ALA A 969 17.61 -21.32 -9.15
N LEU A 970 17.41 -21.08 -7.86
CA LEU A 970 18.49 -21.04 -6.87
C LEU A 970 19.19 -22.41 -6.74
N LEU A 971 18.44 -23.51 -6.76
CA LEU A 971 18.97 -24.86 -6.73
C LEU A 971 19.82 -25.18 -7.97
N ILE A 972 19.38 -24.80 -9.17
CA ILE A 972 20.14 -25.01 -10.41
C ILE A 972 21.46 -24.26 -10.37
N VAL A 973 21.44 -22.97 -10.04
CA VAL A 973 22.65 -22.13 -10.06
C VAL A 973 23.64 -22.57 -8.96
N SER A 974 23.14 -22.91 -7.77
CA SER A 974 23.96 -23.44 -6.67
C SER A 974 24.53 -24.82 -7.01
N GLY A 975 23.73 -25.71 -7.59
CA GLY A 975 24.16 -27.01 -8.08
C GLY A 975 25.25 -26.90 -9.14
N CYS A 976 25.15 -25.92 -10.05
CA CYS A 976 26.19 -25.63 -11.03
C CYS A 976 27.52 -25.23 -10.37
N ALA A 977 27.48 -24.32 -9.39
CA ALA A 977 28.67 -23.88 -8.66
C ALA A 977 29.35 -25.04 -7.92
N VAL A 978 28.56 -25.87 -7.23
CA VAL A 978 29.07 -27.04 -6.48
C VAL A 978 29.62 -28.11 -7.42
N ALA A 979 28.90 -28.46 -8.50
CA ALA A 979 29.33 -29.46 -9.47
C ALA A 979 30.65 -29.08 -10.14
N LEU A 980 30.81 -27.80 -10.52
CA LEU A 980 32.04 -27.31 -11.13
C LEU A 980 33.23 -27.45 -10.18
N ARG A 981 33.05 -27.10 -8.91
CA ARG A 981 34.11 -27.21 -7.89
C ARG A 981 34.48 -28.66 -7.59
N LEU A 982 33.49 -29.51 -7.33
CA LEU A 982 33.72 -30.93 -7.04
C LEU A 982 34.46 -31.62 -8.20
N SER A 983 34.10 -31.29 -9.44
CA SER A 983 34.78 -31.84 -10.61
C SER A 983 36.23 -31.36 -10.76
N ALA A 984 36.50 -30.08 -10.52
CA ALA A 984 37.86 -29.54 -10.55
C ALA A 984 38.75 -30.15 -9.45
N GLU A 985 38.26 -30.24 -8.21
CA GLU A 985 38.98 -30.84 -7.10
C GLU A 985 39.24 -32.34 -7.32
N ALA A 986 38.28 -33.06 -7.91
CA ALA A 986 38.47 -34.46 -8.27
C ALA A 986 39.58 -34.66 -9.33
N LEU A 987 39.72 -33.73 -10.28
CA LEU A 987 40.83 -33.74 -11.24
C LEU A 987 42.17 -33.46 -10.57
N ARG A 988 42.23 -32.46 -9.67
CA ARG A 988 43.43 -32.14 -8.89
C ARG A 988 43.88 -33.30 -8.00
N ALA A 989 42.94 -33.96 -7.32
CA ALA A 989 43.25 -35.13 -6.48
C ALA A 989 43.81 -36.29 -7.30
N ARG A 990 43.37 -36.47 -8.55
CA ARG A 990 43.91 -37.48 -9.46
C ARG A 990 45.31 -37.11 -9.96
N ALA A 991 45.51 -35.86 -10.38
CA ALA A 991 46.81 -35.38 -10.83
C ALA A 991 47.87 -35.54 -9.73
N LEU A 992 47.55 -35.18 -8.48
CA LEU A 992 48.44 -35.37 -7.33
C LEU A 992 48.79 -36.85 -7.07
N ARG A 993 47.82 -37.77 -7.18
CA ARG A 993 48.10 -39.21 -7.05
C ARG A 993 49.08 -39.70 -8.11
N ARG A 994 48.83 -39.40 -9.39
CA ARG A 994 49.72 -39.79 -10.49
C ARG A 994 51.12 -39.20 -10.37
N LEU A 995 51.21 -37.94 -9.95
CA LEU A 995 52.50 -37.28 -9.72
C LEU A 995 53.26 -37.95 -8.58
N ASN A 996 52.59 -38.28 -7.47
CA ASN A 996 53.21 -39.00 -6.36
C ASN A 996 53.65 -40.42 -6.76
N ASP A 997 52.84 -41.15 -7.52
CA ASP A 997 53.21 -42.48 -8.04
C ASP A 997 54.46 -42.40 -8.94
N ARG A 998 54.54 -41.36 -9.79
CA ARG A 998 55.71 -41.09 -10.64
C ARG A 998 56.94 -40.63 -9.86
N ILE A 999 56.77 -39.87 -8.78
CA ILE A 999 57.89 -39.52 -7.86
C ILE A 999 58.44 -40.79 -7.22
N MET A 1000 57.57 -41.70 -6.76
CA MET A 1000 58.00 -42.99 -6.21
C MET A 1000 58.74 -43.84 -7.24
N ALA A 1001 58.26 -43.88 -8.50
CA ALA A 1001 58.92 -44.60 -9.59
C ALA A 1001 60.28 -43.96 -9.98
N ALA A 1002 60.36 -42.62 -10.01
CA ALA A 1002 61.59 -41.90 -10.34
C ALA A 1002 62.68 -42.08 -9.26
N ARG A 1003 62.29 -42.22 -7.98
CA ARG A 1003 63.23 -42.50 -6.88
C ARG A 1003 63.81 -43.92 -6.91
N GLN A 1004 63.21 -44.83 -7.67
CA GLN A 1004 63.71 -46.20 -7.84
C GLN A 1004 64.75 -46.33 -8.96
N SER A 1005 64.98 -45.29 -9.79
CA SER A 1005 65.99 -45.31 -10.86
C SER A 1005 67.29 -44.62 -10.45
N GLN A 1006 68.45 -45.15 -10.89
CA GLN A 1006 69.78 -44.65 -10.50
C GLN A 1006 70.08 -43.21 -10.94
N ASP A 1007 69.39 -42.69 -11.97
CA ASP A 1007 69.57 -41.33 -12.52
C ASP A 1007 68.38 -40.38 -12.23
N GLY A 1008 67.42 -40.80 -11.39
CA GLY A 1008 66.11 -40.14 -11.25
C GLY A 1008 66.01 -39.00 -10.24
N GLU A 1009 67.07 -38.67 -9.50
CA GLU A 1009 67.01 -37.72 -8.37
C GLU A 1009 66.64 -36.29 -8.81
N ARG A 1010 67.16 -35.86 -9.96
CA ARG A 1010 66.82 -34.56 -10.58
C ARG A 1010 65.38 -34.49 -11.07
N LEU A 1011 64.87 -35.61 -11.62
CA LEU A 1011 63.50 -35.73 -12.10
C LEU A 1011 62.52 -35.70 -10.91
N ALA A 1012 62.82 -36.43 -9.84
CA ALA A 1012 62.02 -36.43 -8.61
C ALA A 1012 61.92 -35.02 -7.99
N GLY A 1013 63.05 -34.30 -7.89
CA GLY A 1013 63.04 -32.92 -7.37
C GLY A 1013 62.23 -31.94 -8.24
N GLN A 1014 62.26 -32.09 -9.58
CA GLN A 1014 61.42 -31.28 -10.47
C GLN A 1014 59.93 -31.64 -10.37
N LEU A 1015 59.59 -32.92 -10.13
CA LEU A 1015 58.21 -33.36 -9.90
C LEU A 1015 57.66 -32.86 -8.55
N GLU A 1016 58.47 -32.82 -7.50
CA GLU A 1016 58.10 -32.21 -6.21
C GLU A 1016 57.78 -30.72 -6.35
N LEU A 1017 58.56 -29.99 -7.14
CA LEU A 1017 58.26 -28.59 -7.47
C LEU A 1017 56.94 -28.45 -8.23
N LEU A 1018 56.60 -29.41 -9.09
CA LEU A 1018 55.34 -29.42 -9.83
C LEU A 1018 54.15 -29.77 -8.92
N VAL A 1019 54.29 -30.72 -8.01
CA VAL A 1019 53.31 -31.02 -6.94
C VAL A 1019 53.02 -29.77 -6.11
N ARG A 1020 54.06 -29.05 -5.67
CA ARG A 1020 53.89 -27.80 -4.92
C ARG A 1020 53.12 -26.74 -5.70
N ARG A 1021 53.37 -26.60 -7.02
CA ARG A 1021 52.58 -25.70 -7.88
C ARG A 1021 51.12 -26.13 -8.04
N VAL A 1022 50.85 -27.43 -8.13
CA VAL A 1022 49.47 -27.96 -8.12
C VAL A 1022 48.78 -27.64 -6.80
N GLU A 1023 49.50 -27.77 -5.68
CA GLU A 1023 48.98 -27.47 -4.35
C GLU A 1023 48.67 -25.97 -4.14
N GLU A 1024 49.55 -25.11 -4.65
CA GLU A 1024 49.42 -23.65 -4.57
C GLU A 1024 48.45 -23.07 -5.62
N LEU A 1025 47.91 -23.89 -6.54
CA LEU A 1025 46.95 -23.42 -7.56
C LEU A 1025 45.64 -22.95 -6.91
N ARG A 1026 45.44 -21.62 -6.89
CA ARG A 1026 44.27 -20.93 -6.35
C ARG A 1026 43.57 -20.08 -7.42
N ASP A 1027 43.38 -20.63 -8.62
CA ASP A 1027 42.70 -19.94 -9.71
C ASP A 1027 41.40 -20.65 -10.10
N GLY A 1028 40.38 -19.87 -10.52
CA GLY A 1028 39.11 -20.40 -10.97
C GLY A 1028 38.39 -21.24 -9.91
N ALA A 1029 37.96 -22.45 -10.28
CA ALA A 1029 37.23 -23.37 -9.39
C ALA A 1029 38.06 -23.90 -8.20
N PHE A 1030 39.38 -23.70 -8.19
CA PHE A 1030 40.28 -24.09 -7.09
C PHE A 1030 40.33 -23.07 -5.93
N THR A 1031 39.60 -21.96 -6.04
CA THR A 1031 39.47 -20.96 -4.97
C THR A 1031 38.36 -21.32 -3.98
N PRO A 1032 38.56 -21.16 -2.66
CA PRO A 1032 37.49 -21.31 -1.68
C PRO A 1032 36.35 -20.30 -1.92
N PHE A 1033 35.09 -20.75 -1.85
CA PHE A 1033 33.91 -19.89 -2.07
C PHE A 1033 33.92 -18.61 -1.22
N SER A 1034 34.32 -18.70 0.05
CA SER A 1034 34.36 -17.55 0.98
C SER A 1034 35.40 -16.49 0.65
N GLN A 1035 36.39 -16.81 -0.18
CA GLN A 1035 37.46 -15.90 -0.58
C GLN A 1035 37.19 -15.25 -1.94
N GLN A 1036 36.14 -15.67 -2.65
CA GLN A 1036 35.78 -15.06 -3.92
C GLN A 1036 35.11 -13.67 -3.70
N PRO A 1037 35.63 -12.59 -4.32
CA PRO A 1037 35.12 -11.23 -4.09
C PRO A 1037 33.63 -11.07 -4.44
N LEU A 1038 33.19 -11.75 -5.50
CA LEU A 1038 31.80 -11.74 -5.96
C LEU A 1038 30.84 -12.41 -4.94
N VAL A 1039 31.27 -13.48 -4.28
CA VAL A 1039 30.47 -14.18 -3.25
C VAL A 1039 30.26 -13.28 -2.04
N ARG A 1040 31.32 -12.60 -1.57
CA ARG A 1040 31.21 -11.66 -0.45
C ARG A 1040 30.27 -10.49 -0.77
N ALA A 1041 30.35 -9.95 -1.99
CA ALA A 1041 29.49 -8.86 -2.43
C ALA A 1041 28.01 -9.26 -2.56
N MET A 1042 27.71 -10.52 -2.86
CA MET A 1042 26.33 -11.02 -3.04
C MET A 1042 25.70 -11.61 -1.79
N LEU A 1043 26.47 -12.27 -0.91
CA LEU A 1043 25.94 -12.84 0.33
C LEU A 1043 25.46 -11.77 1.33
N LEU A 1044 26.05 -10.56 1.29
CA LEU A 1044 25.68 -9.46 2.19
C LEU A 1044 24.24 -8.95 1.95
N PRO A 1045 23.83 -8.61 0.71
CA PRO A 1045 22.45 -8.20 0.44
C PRO A 1045 21.45 -9.37 0.53
N LEU A 1046 21.80 -10.56 0.01
CA LEU A 1046 20.91 -11.73 0.01
C LEU A 1046 20.67 -12.28 1.42
N GLY A 1047 21.70 -12.31 2.27
CA GLY A 1047 21.58 -12.75 3.66
C GLY A 1047 20.77 -11.79 4.52
N SER A 1048 20.91 -10.48 4.30
CA SER A 1048 20.22 -9.45 5.09
C SER A 1048 18.78 -9.18 4.63
N PHE A 1049 18.54 -9.03 3.33
CA PHE A 1049 17.22 -8.66 2.78
C PHE A 1049 16.39 -9.89 2.38
N GLY A 1050 17.05 -10.93 1.87
CA GLY A 1050 16.39 -12.19 1.53
C GLY A 1050 15.94 -12.94 2.77
N GLY A 1051 16.76 -12.96 3.83
CA GLY A 1051 16.42 -13.58 5.12
C GLY A 1051 15.21 -12.92 5.79
N THR A 1052 15.14 -11.59 5.83
CA THR A 1052 14.00 -10.87 6.40
C THR A 1052 12.74 -11.00 5.56
N ALA A 1053 12.83 -10.92 4.22
CA ALA A 1053 11.69 -11.14 3.33
C ALA A 1053 11.16 -12.58 3.38
N LEU A 1054 12.04 -13.60 3.50
CA LEU A 1054 11.62 -14.99 3.67
C LEU A 1054 11.03 -15.25 5.07
N LEU A 1055 11.60 -14.65 6.12
CA LEU A 1055 11.05 -14.69 7.48
C LEU A 1055 9.66 -14.06 7.52
N GLU A 1056 9.45 -12.91 6.87
CA GLU A 1056 8.13 -12.27 6.79
C GLU A 1056 7.11 -13.12 5.99
N TYR A 1057 7.58 -13.96 5.07
CA TYR A 1057 6.76 -14.92 4.32
C TYR A 1057 6.45 -16.21 5.10
N LEU A 1058 7.41 -16.70 5.89
CA LEU A 1058 7.29 -17.90 6.74
C LEU A 1058 6.56 -17.63 8.07
N LEU A 1059 6.61 -16.39 8.58
CA LEU A 1059 5.97 -15.97 9.83
C LEU A 1059 4.52 -15.51 9.63
N LEU A 1060 3.95 -15.65 8.43
CA LEU A 1060 2.53 -15.44 8.21
C LEU A 1060 1.73 -16.66 8.73
N PRO A 1061 0.68 -16.45 9.53
CA PRO A 1061 -0.22 -17.52 9.95
C PRO A 1061 -1.09 -17.92 8.75
N GLY A 1062 -0.68 -18.94 8.02
CA GLY A 1062 -1.42 -19.48 6.87
C GLY A 1062 -0.85 -20.76 6.26
N LEU A 1063 0.20 -21.34 6.87
CA LEU A 1063 0.74 -22.66 6.54
C LEU A 1063 0.39 -23.73 7.59
N SER A 1064 -0.61 -23.45 8.43
CA SER A 1064 -1.22 -24.41 9.36
C SER A 1064 -2.59 -24.86 8.86
#